data_AF-A0A1M4S292-F1
#
_entry.id   AF-A0A1M4S292-F1
#
_cell.length_a   1.000
_cell.length_b   1.000
_cell.length_c   1.000
_cell.angle_alpha   90.00
_cell.angle_beta   90.00
_cell.angle_gamma   90.00
#
_symmetry.space_group_name_H-M   'P 1'
#
loop_
_entity.id
_entity.type
_entity.pdbx_description
1 polymer ?
#
loop_
_entity_poly.entity_id
_entity_poly.type
_entity_poly.pdbx_seq_one_letter_code
_entity_poly.pdbx_strand_id
1 'polypeptide(L)'
;MTLVKVNIEDLRSAATSLSGLADSVEDLYDTSASEGRRLYLSTSSLAEVPGYVESLQDESTFLSAKVDWIVLINSDSEGNLPESGEVSYEVDGEDPDTLEEMETALGEAIASLGTDIATSDYEKGDPRLETLSKYLDTWGGNENVNAALFSSLGPDGTLALTEAVGNHAGLTYSASDSEREMAQKTLAQLKEGLEIATKQWEPDYAQQFGADLVEAAACPDPDSSYYRLENRNESLTYLLYDTTAGNKFILGTAEKMDELQHEADERGMPSPWNWGTPSRFLPAMINEADEAWALDIPSIIMHDLGGHPYASYEFFSGDDGRVDYWAGQYAYDSGDLSGIAAALDSASTPPYLMRAHKQETASIAARGLEALTGRDDFGVERSQRGVEGAQSLEHILETYMDSLVDTYADSLSRPGGSDLTYDLTTAAGQTIADSPWFSEETLDAVLGVVGRDGQALIDLRTAVNSAELKSVPQGTTRDQLTVIANDWGATEGSIANAIGTGAIDAEKSNDEYAQAWIDLAGKPASELAGLVKTFAPPGTTKGAGWASDALINHLQQEASNTWASNADAETDRQEVIADEAYRSYMRRLLWAADTAGLNGYQDPNSGQELNSDSITSVQEPDGTYRLITPQEYERLSDEDKATADTQLESLAKSADGMGTASANVKTHFDQQFQERYS
;
A
#
# COMPACT_ATOMS: atom_id res chain seq x y z
N MET A 1 -27.23 44.31 11.37
CA MET A 1 -27.03 44.14 12.81
C MET A 1 -28.35 44.13 13.56
N THR A 2 -28.81 42.92 13.90
CA THR A 2 -29.98 42.67 14.73
C THR A 2 -29.50 41.94 15.99
N LEU A 3 -29.86 42.43 17.18
CA LEU A 3 -29.56 41.76 18.43
C LEU A 3 -30.60 40.66 18.69
N VAL A 4 -30.14 39.41 18.76
CA VAL A 4 -30.98 38.24 19.05
C VAL A 4 -30.75 37.80 20.49
N LYS A 5 -31.83 37.43 21.18
CA LYS A 5 -31.82 36.87 22.53
C LYS A 5 -32.36 35.46 22.52
N VAL A 6 -31.64 34.55 23.14
CA VAL A 6 -31.94 33.11 23.12
C VAL A 6 -31.61 32.50 24.47
N ASN A 7 -32.40 31.50 24.86
CA ASN A 7 -32.14 30.67 26.02
C ASN A 7 -31.57 29.33 25.55
N ILE A 8 -30.37 28.99 26.04
CA ILE A 8 -29.63 27.80 25.59
C ILE A 8 -30.35 26.51 26.00
N GLU A 9 -30.95 26.47 27.18
CA GLU A 9 -31.66 25.28 27.68
C GLU A 9 -32.92 25.01 26.84
N ASP A 10 -33.67 26.06 26.49
CA ASP A 10 -34.87 25.94 25.67
C ASP A 10 -34.54 25.41 24.27
N LEU A 11 -33.47 25.91 23.64
CA LEU A 11 -33.04 25.45 22.32
C LEU A 11 -32.51 24.00 22.35
N ARG A 12 -31.68 23.63 23.34
CA ARG A 12 -31.24 22.23 23.51
C ARG A 12 -32.41 21.29 23.74
N SER A 13 -33.40 21.72 24.53
CA SER A 13 -34.61 20.95 24.79
C SER A 13 -35.46 20.79 23.51
N ALA A 14 -35.53 21.81 22.66
CA ALA A 14 -36.24 21.74 21.38
C ALA A 14 -35.57 20.73 20.42
N ALA A 15 -34.24 20.83 20.24
CA ALA A 15 -33.48 19.88 19.43
C ALA A 15 -33.68 18.43 19.91
N THR A 16 -33.47 18.18 21.21
CA THR A 16 -33.66 16.85 21.82
C THR A 16 -35.09 16.32 21.61
N SER A 17 -36.10 17.19 21.68
CA SER A 17 -37.50 16.80 21.48
C SER A 17 -37.79 16.40 20.03
N LEU A 18 -37.17 17.08 19.06
CA LEU A 18 -37.31 16.77 17.64
C LEU A 18 -36.64 15.44 17.30
N SER A 19 -35.40 15.22 17.76
CA SER A 19 -34.71 13.93 17.62
C SER A 19 -35.54 12.78 18.19
N GLY A 20 -36.02 12.92 19.44
CA GLY A 20 -36.83 11.86 20.06
C GLY A 20 -38.18 11.61 19.38
N LEU A 21 -38.74 12.63 18.72
CA LEU A 21 -39.94 12.47 17.89
C LEU A 21 -39.61 11.71 16.59
N ALA A 22 -38.50 12.04 15.93
CA ALA A 22 -38.04 11.36 14.73
C ALA A 22 -37.85 9.85 14.99
N ASP A 23 -37.08 9.50 16.02
CA ASP A 23 -36.82 8.12 16.43
C ASP A 23 -38.14 7.36 16.70
N SER A 24 -39.06 7.99 17.42
CA SER A 24 -40.37 7.40 17.72
C SER A 24 -41.20 7.15 16.46
N VAL A 25 -41.14 8.04 15.47
CA VAL A 25 -41.86 7.90 14.21
C VAL A 25 -41.22 6.82 13.33
N GLU A 26 -39.89 6.74 13.31
CA GLU A 26 -39.12 5.71 12.60
C GLU A 26 -39.43 4.31 13.16
N ASP A 27 -39.37 4.13 14.49
CA ASP A 27 -39.71 2.86 15.15
C ASP A 27 -41.13 2.39 14.84
N LEU A 28 -42.09 3.33 14.86
CA LEU A 28 -43.49 3.05 14.53
C LEU A 28 -43.66 2.72 13.04
N TYR A 29 -42.94 3.42 12.16
CA TYR A 29 -42.92 3.14 10.72
C TYR A 29 -42.39 1.73 10.46
N ASP A 30 -41.24 1.37 10.99
CA ASP A 30 -40.60 0.07 10.79
C ASP A 30 -41.47 -1.07 11.30
N THR A 31 -42.03 -0.90 12.51
CA THR A 31 -42.98 -1.85 13.08
C THR A 31 -44.20 -2.03 12.18
N SER A 32 -44.80 -0.93 11.73
CA SER A 32 -46.03 -0.94 10.93
C SER A 32 -45.80 -1.46 9.52
N ALA A 33 -44.67 -1.10 8.89
CA ALA A 33 -44.29 -1.56 7.56
C ALA A 33 -43.96 -3.06 7.58
N SER A 34 -43.23 -3.53 8.59
CA SER A 34 -42.92 -4.95 8.80
C SER A 34 -44.19 -5.78 8.99
N GLU A 35 -45.10 -5.33 9.86
CA GLU A 35 -46.37 -6.01 10.12
C GLU A 35 -47.30 -5.98 8.88
N GLY A 36 -47.33 -4.86 8.16
CA GLY A 36 -48.07 -4.73 6.90
C GLY A 36 -47.57 -5.71 5.83
N ARG A 37 -46.25 -5.85 5.67
CA ARG A 37 -45.62 -6.84 4.78
C ARG A 37 -46.00 -8.26 5.20
N ARG A 38 -45.96 -8.58 6.50
CA ARG A 38 -46.35 -9.90 7.05
C ARG A 38 -47.80 -10.26 6.74
N LEU A 39 -48.68 -9.25 6.72
CA LEU A 39 -50.12 -9.40 6.45
C LEU A 39 -50.49 -9.24 4.97
N TYR A 40 -49.53 -9.06 4.07
CA TYR A 40 -49.76 -8.79 2.64
C TYR A 40 -50.64 -7.55 2.38
N LEU A 41 -50.53 -6.53 3.23
CA LEU A 41 -51.21 -5.25 3.07
C LEU A 41 -50.33 -4.27 2.27
N SER A 42 -50.95 -3.37 1.50
CA SER A 42 -50.23 -2.30 0.81
C SER A 42 -49.67 -1.30 1.83
N THR A 43 -48.36 -1.02 1.76
CA THR A 43 -47.68 -0.01 2.60
C THR A 43 -47.52 1.33 1.90
N SER A 44 -48.17 1.54 0.74
CA SER A 44 -48.04 2.75 -0.09
C SER A 44 -48.40 4.05 0.65
N SER A 45 -49.25 4.01 1.67
CA SER A 45 -49.58 5.18 2.49
C SER A 45 -48.47 5.60 3.45
N LEU A 46 -47.44 4.77 3.65
CA LEU A 46 -46.29 5.04 4.51
C LEU A 46 -45.06 5.51 3.71
N ALA A 47 -45.15 5.62 2.39
CA ALA A 47 -44.00 5.85 1.52
C ALA A 47 -43.24 7.16 1.83
N GLU A 48 -43.95 8.19 2.28
CA GLU A 48 -43.37 9.51 2.60
C GLU A 48 -42.83 9.61 4.03
N VAL A 49 -43.11 8.63 4.90
CA VAL A 49 -42.73 8.70 6.32
C VAL A 49 -41.21 8.80 6.52
N PRO A 50 -40.36 8.04 5.80
CA PRO A 50 -38.90 8.20 5.90
C PRO A 50 -38.43 9.64 5.63
N GLY A 51 -38.99 10.31 4.60
CA GLY A 51 -38.61 11.70 4.29
C GLY A 51 -39.02 12.70 5.39
N TYR A 52 -40.13 12.45 6.09
CA TYR A 52 -40.51 13.26 7.26
C TYR A 52 -39.61 13.00 8.48
N VAL A 53 -39.14 11.77 8.67
CA VAL A 53 -38.17 11.43 9.72
C VAL A 53 -36.85 12.17 9.47
N GLU A 54 -36.34 12.09 8.25
CA GLU A 54 -35.14 12.81 7.81
C GLU A 54 -35.27 14.33 8.05
N SER A 55 -36.38 14.95 7.63
CA SER A 55 -36.62 16.38 7.89
C SER A 55 -36.63 16.76 9.39
N LEU A 56 -37.10 15.87 10.27
CA LEU A 56 -37.09 16.11 11.71
C LEU A 56 -35.69 15.96 12.31
N GLN A 57 -34.90 15.01 11.79
CA GLN A 57 -33.50 14.80 12.16
C GLN A 57 -32.65 15.99 11.71
N ASP A 58 -32.86 16.50 10.50
CA ASP A 58 -32.16 17.68 9.97
C ASP A 58 -32.45 18.92 10.81
N GLU A 59 -33.72 19.19 11.13
CA GLU A 59 -34.10 20.33 11.97
C GLU A 59 -33.53 20.20 13.40
N SER A 60 -33.51 18.99 13.95
CA SER A 60 -32.88 18.70 15.24
C SER A 60 -31.37 18.99 15.21
N THR A 61 -30.71 18.59 14.13
CA THR A 61 -29.27 18.79 13.93
C THR A 61 -28.96 20.28 13.74
N PHE A 62 -29.76 20.99 12.94
CA PHE A 62 -29.65 22.44 12.74
C PHE A 62 -29.75 23.18 14.07
N LEU A 63 -30.75 22.87 14.89
CA LEU A 63 -30.91 23.51 16.20
C LEU A 63 -29.75 23.17 17.15
N SER A 64 -29.23 21.95 17.10
CA SER A 64 -28.06 21.54 17.89
C SER A 64 -26.81 22.32 17.48
N ALA A 65 -26.53 22.39 16.18
CA ALA A 65 -25.43 23.16 15.61
C ALA A 65 -25.55 24.64 15.98
N LYS A 66 -26.76 25.20 15.86
CA LYS A 66 -27.05 26.59 16.20
C LYS A 66 -26.79 26.90 17.67
N VAL A 67 -27.21 26.02 18.58
CA VAL A 67 -26.91 26.18 20.00
C VAL A 67 -25.41 26.19 20.24
N ASP A 68 -24.70 25.22 19.68
CA ASP A 68 -23.26 25.08 19.90
C ASP A 68 -22.49 26.27 19.32
N TRP A 69 -22.89 26.76 18.15
CA TRP A 69 -22.40 28.00 17.55
C TRP A 69 -22.66 29.21 18.47
N ILE A 70 -23.89 29.38 18.98
CA ILE A 70 -24.24 30.46 19.91
C ILE A 70 -23.34 30.42 21.16
N VAL A 71 -23.09 29.22 21.69
CA VAL A 71 -22.24 29.03 22.88
C VAL A 71 -20.79 29.44 22.57
N LEU A 72 -20.25 29.05 21.41
CA LEU A 72 -18.90 29.40 20.98
C LEU A 72 -18.71 30.90 20.79
N ILE A 73 -19.59 31.57 20.06
CA ILE A 73 -19.46 33.01 19.78
C ILE A 73 -19.71 33.89 21.02
N ASN A 74 -20.32 33.34 22.08
CA ASN A 74 -20.52 34.00 23.37
C ASN A 74 -19.50 33.56 24.43
N SER A 75 -18.46 32.82 24.06
CA SER A 75 -17.36 32.51 24.98
C SER A 75 -16.67 33.79 25.46
N ASP A 76 -16.21 33.80 26.71
CA ASP A 76 -15.43 34.93 27.22
C ASP A 76 -13.97 34.87 26.73
N SER A 77 -13.20 35.94 27.00
CA SER A 77 -11.79 36.02 26.59
C SER A 77 -10.87 34.97 27.22
N GLU A 78 -11.35 34.23 28.23
CA GLU A 78 -10.63 33.12 28.86
C GLU A 78 -11.10 31.76 28.32
N GLY A 79 -12.06 31.74 27.38
CA GLY A 79 -12.60 30.52 26.77
C GLY A 79 -13.71 29.86 27.58
N ASN A 80 -14.28 30.51 28.60
CA ASN A 80 -15.38 29.93 29.36
C ASN A 80 -16.67 30.00 28.54
N LEU A 81 -17.37 28.86 28.46
CA LEU A 81 -18.61 28.71 27.72
C LEU A 81 -19.83 29.05 28.59
N PRO A 82 -20.76 29.89 28.12
CA PRO A 82 -22.05 30.04 28.78
C PRO A 82 -22.93 28.83 28.43
N GLU A 83 -22.84 27.73 29.18
CA GLU A 83 -23.58 26.50 28.85
C GLU A 83 -25.08 26.54 29.19
N SER A 84 -25.56 27.60 29.86
CA SER A 84 -26.97 27.77 30.24
C SER A 84 -27.38 29.24 30.37
N GLY A 85 -28.71 29.47 30.38
CA GLY A 85 -29.30 30.79 30.57
C GLY A 85 -29.56 31.59 29.28
N GLU A 86 -29.90 32.87 29.45
CA GLU A 86 -30.15 33.81 28.36
C GLU A 86 -28.83 34.42 27.88
N VAL A 87 -28.53 34.26 26.60
CA VAL A 87 -27.39 34.89 25.92
C VAL A 87 -27.89 35.80 24.80
N SER A 88 -27.04 36.70 24.32
CA SER A 88 -27.37 37.64 23.26
C SER A 88 -26.24 37.71 22.25
N TYR A 89 -26.56 37.59 20.96
CA TYR A 89 -25.58 37.71 19.89
C TYR A 89 -26.08 38.66 18.80
N GLU A 90 -25.16 39.23 18.04
CA GLU A 90 -25.46 40.14 16.93
C GLU A 90 -25.38 39.39 15.61
N VAL A 91 -26.41 39.52 14.78
CA VAL A 91 -26.43 38.99 13.42
C VAL A 91 -26.03 40.08 12.44
N ASP A 92 -24.87 39.90 11.82
CA ASP A 92 -24.36 40.74 10.74
C ASP A 92 -24.68 40.12 9.38
N GLY A 93 -25.94 40.28 8.95
CA GLY A 93 -26.42 39.76 7.68
C GLY A 93 -27.71 38.96 7.86
N GLU A 94 -27.85 37.90 7.06
CA GLU A 94 -28.87 36.87 7.24
C GLU A 94 -28.33 35.81 8.20
N ASP A 95 -29.16 35.43 9.17
CA ASP A 95 -28.88 34.34 10.12
C ASP A 95 -28.99 33.01 9.34
N PRO A 96 -28.07 32.04 9.49
CA PRO A 96 -28.14 30.76 8.78
C PRO A 96 -29.53 30.16 8.86
N ASP A 97 -30.13 29.82 7.72
CA ASP A 97 -31.51 29.34 7.62
C ASP A 97 -31.62 27.90 7.07
N THR A 98 -30.49 27.33 6.65
CA THR A 98 -30.34 25.92 6.29
C THR A 98 -29.35 25.19 7.20
N LEU A 99 -29.44 23.86 7.25
CA LEU A 99 -28.50 23.00 7.97
C LEU A 99 -27.05 23.24 7.52
N GLU A 100 -26.81 23.22 6.21
CA GLU A 100 -25.48 23.41 5.61
C GLU A 100 -24.86 24.78 5.97
N GLU A 101 -25.64 25.86 5.89
CA GLU A 101 -25.17 27.19 6.31
C GLU A 101 -24.83 27.25 7.80
N MET A 102 -25.61 26.56 8.64
CA MET A 102 -25.39 26.51 10.08
C MET A 102 -24.16 25.68 10.44
N GLU A 103 -23.95 24.55 9.77
CA GLU A 103 -22.75 23.72 9.90
C GLU A 103 -21.50 24.51 9.48
N THR A 104 -21.60 25.28 8.39
CA THR A 104 -20.52 26.18 7.93
C THR A 104 -20.18 27.22 8.99
N ALA A 105 -21.18 27.95 9.48
CA ALA A 105 -21.00 28.97 10.52
C ALA A 105 -20.46 28.38 11.84
N LEU A 106 -20.86 27.15 12.17
CA LEU A 106 -20.30 26.42 13.30
C LEU A 106 -18.81 26.09 13.10
N GLY A 107 -18.43 25.60 11.91
CA GLY A 107 -17.04 25.35 11.55
C GLY A 107 -16.17 26.60 11.64
N GLU A 108 -16.66 27.74 11.14
CA GLU A 108 -16.01 29.06 11.27
C GLU A 108 -15.82 29.46 12.75
N ALA A 109 -16.81 29.21 13.61
CA ALA A 109 -16.71 29.51 15.03
C ALA A 109 -15.68 28.60 15.74
N ILE A 110 -15.62 27.31 15.39
CA ILE A 110 -14.58 26.40 15.89
C ILE A 110 -13.19 26.86 15.40
N ALA A 111 -13.08 27.34 14.16
CA ALA A 111 -11.83 27.90 13.61
C ALA A 111 -11.37 29.15 14.36
N SER A 112 -12.30 30.01 14.78
CA SER A 112 -11.98 31.18 15.60
C SER A 112 -11.39 30.75 16.95
N LEU A 113 -11.99 29.75 17.61
CA LEU A 113 -11.44 29.19 18.85
C LEU A 113 -10.04 28.59 18.62
N GLY A 114 -9.85 27.84 17.53
CA GLY A 114 -8.55 27.31 17.14
C GLY A 114 -7.51 28.41 16.89
N THR A 115 -7.92 29.51 16.26
CA THR A 115 -7.07 30.69 16.03
C THR A 115 -6.63 31.33 17.34
N ASP A 116 -7.54 31.46 18.30
CA ASP A 116 -7.20 31.99 19.63
C ASP A 116 -6.19 31.09 20.35
N ILE A 117 -6.32 29.76 20.24
CA ILE A 117 -5.35 28.80 20.78
C ILE A 117 -3.99 28.96 20.10
N ALA A 118 -3.96 28.99 18.76
CA ALA A 118 -2.74 29.07 17.97
C ALA A 118 -1.96 30.37 18.20
N THR A 119 -2.66 31.50 18.39
CA THR A 119 -2.08 32.85 18.47
C THR A 119 -1.84 33.38 19.88
N SER A 120 -2.24 32.67 20.94
CA SER A 120 -2.09 33.11 22.34
C SER A 120 -1.08 32.29 23.17
N ASP A 121 -0.44 32.90 24.17
CA ASP A 121 0.52 32.23 25.07
C ASP A 121 -0.22 31.25 25.98
N TYR A 122 -0.60 30.10 25.41
CA TYR A 122 -1.37 29.06 26.07
C TYR A 122 -0.67 28.60 27.36
N GLU A 123 -1.36 28.76 28.48
CA GLU A 123 -0.88 28.41 29.82
C GLU A 123 -1.40 27.04 30.26
N LYS A 124 -0.71 26.43 31.22
CA LYS A 124 -1.12 25.15 31.79
C LYS A 124 -2.54 25.22 32.38
N GLY A 125 -3.42 24.33 31.94
CA GLY A 125 -4.80 24.23 32.44
C GLY A 125 -5.80 25.18 31.77
N ASP A 126 -5.47 25.62 30.56
CA ASP A 126 -6.33 26.50 29.77
C ASP A 126 -7.57 25.74 29.22
N PRO A 127 -8.79 26.23 29.53
CA PRO A 127 -10.05 25.53 29.23
C PRO A 127 -10.39 25.48 27.74
N ARG A 128 -9.68 26.25 26.89
CA ARG A 128 -9.93 26.30 25.45
C ARG A 128 -9.59 24.99 24.75
N LEU A 129 -8.61 24.23 25.25
CA LEU A 129 -8.26 22.92 24.68
C LEU A 129 -9.37 21.88 24.94
N GLU A 130 -9.89 21.84 26.17
CA GLU A 130 -11.03 20.97 26.51
C GLU A 130 -12.27 21.34 25.69
N THR A 131 -12.50 22.64 25.52
CA THR A 131 -13.57 23.18 24.67
C THR A 131 -13.40 22.75 23.21
N LEU A 132 -12.21 22.93 22.63
CA LEU A 132 -11.92 22.53 21.25
C LEU A 132 -12.14 21.01 21.08
N SER A 133 -11.57 20.20 21.98
CA SER A 133 -11.73 18.74 21.91
C SER A 133 -13.19 18.32 22.02
N LYS A 134 -14.00 18.96 22.87
CA LYS A 134 -15.44 18.71 22.99
C LYS A 134 -16.19 18.94 21.68
N TYR A 135 -15.92 20.06 21.00
CA TYR A 135 -16.60 20.38 19.74
C TYR A 135 -16.11 19.52 18.58
N LEU A 136 -14.81 19.18 18.54
CA LEU A 136 -14.30 18.20 17.59
C LEU A 136 -14.86 16.78 17.86
N ASP A 137 -15.13 16.42 19.12
CA ASP A 137 -15.77 15.14 19.47
C ASP A 137 -17.23 15.10 19.00
N THR A 138 -17.91 16.25 19.05
CA THR A 138 -19.33 16.36 18.70
C THR A 138 -19.54 16.51 17.19
N TRP A 139 -18.70 17.31 16.52
CA TRP A 139 -18.90 17.73 15.13
C TRP A 139 -17.76 17.33 14.19
N GLY A 140 -16.67 16.74 14.69
CA GLY A 140 -15.51 16.35 13.88
C GLY A 140 -15.79 15.24 12.88
N GLY A 141 -16.95 14.56 12.94
CA GLY A 141 -17.42 13.66 11.88
C GLY A 141 -18.23 14.34 10.78
N ASN A 142 -18.55 15.63 10.90
CA ASN A 142 -19.40 16.34 9.94
C ASN A 142 -18.56 16.99 8.82
N GLU A 143 -18.88 16.67 7.57
CA GLU A 143 -18.11 17.10 6.39
C GLU A 143 -18.10 18.63 6.23
N ASN A 144 -19.25 19.29 6.36
CA ASN A 144 -19.39 20.74 6.19
C ASN A 144 -18.70 21.53 7.31
N VAL A 145 -18.86 21.08 8.57
CA VAL A 145 -18.18 21.71 9.72
C VAL A 145 -16.66 21.65 9.55
N ASN A 146 -16.11 20.48 9.19
CA ASN A 146 -14.66 20.35 8.98
C ASN A 146 -14.18 21.16 7.77
N ALA A 147 -14.89 21.10 6.64
CA ALA A 147 -14.54 21.87 5.45
C ALA A 147 -14.47 23.37 5.76
N ALA A 148 -15.42 23.90 6.52
CA ALA A 148 -15.45 25.29 6.95
C ALA A 148 -14.38 25.61 8.00
N LEU A 149 -14.15 24.72 8.97
CA LEU A 149 -13.11 24.84 10.00
C LEU A 149 -11.72 25.05 9.37
N PHE A 150 -11.27 24.12 8.53
CA PHE A 150 -9.93 24.17 7.96
C PHE A 150 -9.79 25.27 6.89
N SER A 151 -10.87 25.57 6.14
CA SER A 151 -10.84 26.71 5.20
C SER A 151 -10.72 28.05 5.92
N SER A 152 -11.33 28.18 7.10
CA SER A 152 -11.28 29.41 7.90
C SER A 152 -9.95 29.57 8.64
N LEU A 153 -9.37 28.47 9.14
CA LEU A 153 -8.01 28.48 9.67
C LEU A 153 -6.97 28.78 8.58
N GLY A 154 -7.21 28.26 7.38
CA GLY A 154 -6.22 28.20 6.31
C GLY A 154 -5.05 27.26 6.65
N PRO A 155 -4.11 27.08 5.70
CA PRO A 155 -2.97 26.19 5.89
C PRO A 155 -2.07 26.61 7.05
N ASP A 156 -1.77 27.92 7.14
CA ASP A 156 -0.94 28.47 8.19
C ASP A 156 -1.63 28.39 9.58
N GLY A 157 -2.92 28.66 9.68
CA GLY A 157 -3.65 28.49 10.94
C GLY A 157 -3.73 27.02 11.37
N THR A 158 -3.87 26.10 10.41
CA THR A 158 -3.91 24.65 10.66
C THR A 158 -2.59 24.15 11.26
N LEU A 159 -1.44 24.50 10.66
CA LEU A 159 -0.13 24.14 11.21
C LEU A 159 0.11 24.77 12.58
N ALA A 160 -0.27 26.04 12.76
CA ALA A 160 -0.08 26.75 14.03
C ALA A 160 -0.91 26.14 15.16
N LEU A 161 -2.15 25.73 14.88
CA LEU A 161 -3.01 25.06 15.84
C LEU A 161 -2.46 23.68 16.22
N THR A 162 -2.05 22.88 15.22
CA THR A 162 -1.40 21.59 15.46
C THR A 162 -0.17 21.74 16.34
N GLU A 163 0.69 22.73 16.06
CA GLU A 163 1.89 22.99 16.87
C GLU A 163 1.52 23.41 18.31
N ALA A 164 0.55 24.31 18.46
CA ALA A 164 0.13 24.80 19.77
C ALA A 164 -0.41 23.66 20.65
N VAL A 165 -1.24 22.78 20.09
CA VAL A 165 -1.74 21.59 20.80
C VAL A 165 -0.62 20.57 21.03
N GLY A 166 0.24 20.34 20.02
CA GLY A 166 1.33 19.38 20.08
C GLY A 166 2.33 19.67 21.18
N ASN A 167 2.64 20.94 21.45
CA ASN A 167 3.47 21.33 22.59
C ASN A 167 2.97 20.75 23.93
N HIS A 168 1.67 20.50 24.10
CA HIS A 168 1.08 19.92 25.32
C HIS A 168 0.98 18.38 25.28
N ALA A 169 1.03 17.78 24.09
CA ALA A 169 1.10 16.33 23.90
C ALA A 169 2.51 15.77 24.16
N GLY A 170 3.53 16.61 23.98
CA GLY A 170 4.93 16.20 23.90
C GLY A 170 5.76 16.21 25.20
N LEU A 171 7.08 16.24 25.01
CA LEU A 171 8.11 16.14 26.05
C LEU A 171 8.62 17.51 26.54
N THR A 172 8.35 18.58 25.79
CA THR A 172 8.92 19.92 26.01
C THR A 172 8.18 20.73 27.06
N TYR A 173 6.87 20.53 27.22
CA TYR A 173 6.07 21.23 28.22
C TYR A 173 5.81 20.34 29.45
N SER A 174 5.87 20.91 30.65
CA SER A 174 5.54 20.21 31.90
C SER A 174 4.02 20.04 32.10
N ALA A 175 3.36 19.52 31.06
CA ALA A 175 1.94 19.18 31.07
C ALA A 175 1.65 18.07 32.09
N SER A 176 0.45 18.09 32.66
CA SER A 176 -0.03 16.95 33.47
C SER A 176 -0.36 15.75 32.56
N ASP A 177 -0.41 14.53 33.09
CA ASP A 177 -0.77 13.36 32.27
C ASP A 177 -2.16 13.50 31.62
N SER A 178 -3.13 14.06 32.35
CA SER A 178 -4.48 14.35 31.83
C SER A 178 -4.48 15.38 30.70
N GLU A 179 -3.60 16.37 30.78
CA GLU A 179 -3.46 17.41 29.75
C GLU A 179 -2.77 16.85 28.51
N ARG A 180 -1.77 15.97 28.70
CA ARG A 180 -1.11 15.25 27.62
C ARG A 180 -2.09 14.35 26.86
N GLU A 181 -2.87 13.54 27.58
CA GLU A 181 -3.89 12.66 26.97
C GLU A 181 -4.93 13.49 26.18
N MET A 182 -5.36 14.62 26.72
CA MET A 182 -6.30 15.53 26.03
C MET A 182 -5.68 16.14 24.76
N ALA A 183 -4.42 16.58 24.82
CA ALA A 183 -3.72 17.13 23.67
C ALA A 183 -3.51 16.08 22.58
N GLN A 184 -3.11 14.86 22.94
CA GLN A 184 -2.99 13.75 22.00
C GLN A 184 -4.33 13.40 21.34
N LYS A 185 -5.42 13.35 22.12
CA LYS A 185 -6.78 13.18 21.59
C LYS A 185 -7.13 14.31 20.62
N THR A 186 -6.87 15.56 20.99
CA THR A 186 -7.22 16.73 20.17
C THR A 186 -6.42 16.74 18.86
N LEU A 187 -5.13 16.38 18.90
CA LEU A 187 -4.32 16.22 17.69
C LEU A 187 -4.91 15.18 16.73
N ALA A 188 -5.31 14.00 17.25
CA ALA A 188 -5.94 12.97 16.43
C ALA A 188 -7.24 13.46 15.80
N GLN A 189 -8.05 14.20 16.57
CA GLN A 189 -9.30 14.81 16.07
C GLN A 189 -9.04 15.88 14.99
N LEU A 190 -7.99 16.69 15.14
CA LEU A 190 -7.62 17.68 14.12
C LEU A 190 -7.15 17.01 12.82
N LYS A 191 -6.35 15.93 12.94
CA LYS A 191 -5.91 15.16 11.77
C LYS A 191 -7.10 14.51 11.06
N GLU A 192 -7.97 13.81 11.79
CA GLU A 192 -9.18 13.19 11.25
C GLU A 192 -10.11 14.23 10.59
N GLY A 193 -10.28 15.39 11.23
CA GLY A 193 -11.06 16.49 10.67
C GLY A 193 -10.49 17.02 9.35
N LEU A 194 -9.17 17.16 9.24
CA LEU A 194 -8.52 17.59 8.00
C LEU A 194 -8.70 16.52 6.89
N GLU A 195 -8.60 15.25 7.23
CA GLU A 195 -8.84 14.15 6.29
C GLU A 195 -10.27 14.14 5.74
N ILE A 196 -11.26 14.47 6.58
CA ILE A 196 -12.65 14.64 6.16
C ILE A 196 -12.79 15.88 5.27
N ALA A 197 -12.23 17.01 5.68
CA ALA A 197 -12.30 18.27 4.93
C ALA A 197 -11.73 18.12 3.52
N THR A 198 -10.56 17.49 3.38
CA THR A 198 -9.88 17.30 2.08
C THR A 198 -10.64 16.41 1.10
N LYS A 199 -11.54 15.55 1.59
CA LYS A 199 -12.44 14.73 0.75
C LYS A 199 -13.72 15.47 0.34
N GLN A 200 -14.13 16.44 1.16
CA GLN A 200 -15.33 17.25 0.93
C GLN A 200 -15.10 18.42 -0.01
N TRP A 201 -13.91 19.01 0.03
CA TRP A 201 -13.58 20.16 -0.81
C TRP A 201 -13.60 19.84 -2.31
N GLU A 202 -13.84 20.89 -3.10
CA GLU A 202 -13.61 20.83 -4.54
C GLU A 202 -12.15 20.44 -4.83
N PRO A 203 -11.89 19.56 -5.83
CA PRO A 203 -10.57 19.04 -6.16
C PRO A 203 -9.45 20.09 -6.22
N ASP A 204 -9.68 21.19 -6.94
CA ASP A 204 -8.69 22.25 -7.14
C ASP A 204 -8.35 22.98 -5.82
N TYR A 205 -9.35 23.15 -4.95
CA TYR A 205 -9.14 23.77 -3.64
C TYR A 205 -8.38 22.84 -2.71
N ALA A 206 -8.70 21.54 -2.68
CA ALA A 206 -7.97 20.56 -1.89
C ALA A 206 -6.48 20.48 -2.30
N GLN A 207 -6.20 20.49 -3.61
CA GLN A 207 -4.84 20.51 -4.14
C GLN A 207 -4.09 21.79 -3.76
N GLN A 208 -4.71 22.95 -3.95
CA GLN A 208 -4.10 24.22 -3.56
C GLN A 208 -3.84 24.29 -2.04
N PHE A 209 -4.78 23.84 -1.22
CA PHE A 209 -4.61 23.81 0.23
C PHE A 209 -3.44 22.90 0.64
N GLY A 210 -3.30 21.73 0.03
CA GLY A 210 -2.15 20.84 0.26
C GLY A 210 -0.81 21.48 -0.10
N ALA A 211 -0.76 22.15 -1.25
CA ALA A 211 0.44 22.91 -1.67
C ALA A 211 0.76 24.04 -0.68
N ASP A 212 -0.23 24.87 -0.34
CA ASP A 212 -0.04 26.00 0.56
C ASP A 212 0.33 25.54 1.99
N LEU A 213 -0.11 24.35 2.42
CA LEU A 213 0.27 23.74 3.69
C LEU A 213 1.77 23.42 3.73
N VAL A 214 2.29 22.81 2.68
CA VAL A 214 3.73 22.51 2.57
C VAL A 214 4.56 23.79 2.49
N GLU A 215 4.09 24.77 1.72
CA GLU A 215 4.74 26.08 1.61
C GLU A 215 4.77 26.83 2.95
N ALA A 216 3.65 26.88 3.67
CA ALA A 216 3.56 27.52 4.98
C ALA A 216 4.43 26.85 6.05
N ALA A 217 4.68 25.54 5.94
CA ALA A 217 5.54 24.81 6.87
C ALA A 217 7.04 25.13 6.64
N ALA A 218 7.48 25.07 5.38
CA ALA A 218 8.87 25.24 4.99
C ALA A 218 9.29 26.71 4.89
N CYS A 219 8.36 27.60 4.52
CA CYS A 219 8.56 29.03 4.34
C CYS A 219 7.51 29.85 5.11
N PRO A 220 7.54 29.85 6.46
CA PRO A 220 6.52 30.56 7.24
C PRO A 220 6.54 32.07 6.97
N ASP A 221 5.37 32.64 6.68
CA ASP A 221 5.22 34.08 6.42
C ASP A 221 5.45 34.90 7.71
N PRO A 222 6.50 35.75 7.79
CA PRO A 222 6.76 36.59 8.95
C PRO A 222 5.66 37.61 9.25
N ASP A 223 4.84 37.95 8.25
CA ASP A 223 3.72 38.88 8.40
C ASP A 223 2.42 38.18 8.85
N SER A 224 2.42 36.83 8.95
CA SER A 224 1.26 36.06 9.42
C SER A 224 0.96 36.34 10.91
N SER A 225 -0.33 36.40 11.25
CA SER A 225 -0.80 36.46 12.65
C SER A 225 -0.40 35.24 13.47
N TYR A 226 -0.07 34.12 12.82
CA TYR A 226 0.37 32.89 13.47
C TYR A 226 1.90 32.79 13.59
N TYR A 227 2.66 33.79 13.16
CA TYR A 227 4.13 33.75 13.17
C TYR A 227 4.69 33.80 14.60
N ARG A 228 4.94 32.62 15.17
CA ARG A 228 5.50 32.44 16.53
C ARG A 228 6.80 31.63 16.55
N LEU A 229 6.99 30.80 15.52
CA LEU A 229 8.09 29.86 15.37
C LEU A 229 8.55 29.87 13.91
N GLU A 230 9.86 29.81 13.69
CA GLU A 230 10.48 29.87 12.36
C GLU A 230 10.33 28.57 11.55
N ASN A 231 9.92 27.45 12.16
CA ASN A 231 9.80 26.15 11.50
C ASN A 231 8.55 25.40 12.00
N ARG A 232 7.73 24.86 11.09
CA ARG A 232 6.50 24.10 11.39
C ARG A 232 6.48 22.71 10.73
N ASN A 233 7.64 22.24 10.29
CA ASN A 233 7.81 20.92 9.71
C ASN A 233 7.31 19.82 10.64
N GLU A 234 7.51 19.93 11.97
CA GLU A 234 7.00 18.94 12.92
C GLU A 234 5.46 18.77 12.86
N SER A 235 4.74 19.89 12.73
CA SER A 235 3.28 19.88 12.57
C SER A 235 2.83 19.34 11.22
N LEU A 236 3.55 19.68 10.14
CA LEU A 236 3.30 19.11 8.82
C LEU A 236 3.50 17.59 8.82
N THR A 237 4.64 17.14 9.36
CA THR A 237 4.97 15.72 9.51
C THR A 237 3.87 14.98 10.26
N TYR A 238 3.34 15.52 11.36
CA TYR A 238 2.24 14.89 12.09
C TYR A 238 0.94 14.77 11.27
N LEU A 239 0.57 15.84 10.56
CA LEU A 239 -0.68 15.86 9.78
C LEU A 239 -0.63 14.88 8.60
N LEU A 240 0.55 14.68 8.01
CA LEU A 240 0.75 13.80 6.86
C LEU A 240 1.01 12.34 7.25
N TYR A 241 1.74 12.08 8.35
CA TYR A 241 2.10 10.71 8.76
C TYR A 241 0.89 9.78 8.84
N ASP A 242 0.81 8.75 7.97
CA ASP A 242 -0.28 7.76 7.88
C ASP A 242 -1.65 8.43 7.70
N THR A 243 -1.75 9.39 6.79
CA THR A 243 -3.00 10.13 6.55
C THR A 243 -3.92 9.41 5.55
N THR A 244 -5.23 9.54 5.77
CA THR A 244 -6.26 9.08 4.81
C THR A 244 -6.84 10.19 3.95
N ALA A 245 -6.17 11.35 3.85
CA ALA A 245 -6.66 12.54 3.17
C ALA A 245 -7.05 12.33 1.68
N GLY A 246 -7.71 13.30 1.06
CA GLY A 246 -8.11 13.20 -0.35
C GLY A 246 -6.92 13.16 -1.31
N ASN A 247 -7.03 12.40 -2.42
CA ASN A 247 -5.98 12.29 -3.45
C ASN A 247 -5.45 13.65 -3.93
N LYS A 248 -6.33 14.64 -4.13
CA LYS A 248 -5.93 15.95 -4.64
C LYS A 248 -5.14 16.76 -3.62
N PHE A 249 -5.46 16.64 -2.34
CA PHE A 249 -4.65 17.20 -1.27
C PHE A 249 -3.25 16.60 -1.25
N ILE A 250 -3.13 15.26 -1.30
CA ILE A 250 -1.82 14.57 -1.36
C ILE A 250 -1.01 14.93 -2.60
N LEU A 251 -1.66 15.10 -3.75
CA LEU A 251 -0.97 15.56 -4.95
C LEU A 251 -0.39 16.97 -4.75
N GLY A 252 -1.18 17.88 -4.18
CA GLY A 252 -0.73 19.25 -3.91
C GLY A 252 0.44 19.31 -2.93
N THR A 253 0.42 18.48 -1.88
CA THR A 253 1.54 18.39 -0.93
C THR A 253 2.80 17.85 -1.61
N ALA A 254 2.69 16.79 -2.42
CA ALA A 254 3.81 16.21 -3.15
C ALA A 254 4.42 17.17 -4.20
N GLU A 255 3.58 17.85 -4.98
CA GLU A 255 4.04 18.79 -6.01
C GLU A 255 4.75 20.00 -5.39
N LYS A 256 4.24 20.53 -4.27
CA LYS A 256 4.93 21.64 -3.59
C LYS A 256 6.22 21.19 -2.91
N MET A 257 6.25 19.99 -2.34
CA MET A 257 7.47 19.41 -1.80
C MET A 257 8.56 19.29 -2.89
N ASP A 258 8.19 18.78 -4.06
CA ASP A 258 9.06 18.70 -5.24
C ASP A 258 9.60 20.06 -5.68
N GLU A 259 8.72 21.06 -5.80
CA GLU A 259 9.10 22.44 -6.13
C GLU A 259 10.13 23.01 -5.15
N LEU A 260 9.83 22.94 -3.84
CA LEU A 260 10.70 23.53 -2.81
C LEU A 260 12.02 22.78 -2.66
N GLN A 261 12.03 21.46 -2.82
CA GLN A 261 13.25 20.66 -2.80
C GLN A 261 14.17 21.05 -3.97
N HIS A 262 13.63 21.09 -5.20
CA HIS A 262 14.42 21.50 -6.36
C HIS A 262 14.92 22.95 -6.26
N GLU A 263 14.11 23.88 -5.76
CA GLU A 263 14.56 25.25 -5.50
C GLU A 263 15.74 25.31 -4.52
N ALA A 264 15.72 24.48 -3.48
CA ALA A 264 16.81 24.41 -2.50
C ALA A 264 18.09 23.86 -3.15
N ASP A 265 17.99 22.79 -3.94
CA ASP A 265 19.12 22.16 -4.61
C ASP A 265 19.76 23.08 -5.66
N GLU A 266 18.95 23.74 -6.48
CA GLU A 266 19.42 24.71 -7.46
C GLU A 266 20.19 25.88 -6.81
N ARG A 267 19.79 26.27 -5.60
CA ARG A 267 20.43 27.33 -4.81
C ARG A 267 21.60 26.82 -3.95
N GLY A 268 21.83 25.51 -3.89
CA GLY A 268 22.81 24.88 -3.00
C GLY A 268 22.51 25.11 -1.52
N MET A 269 21.22 25.22 -1.17
CA MET A 269 20.75 25.37 0.20
C MET A 269 20.59 23.99 0.86
N PRO A 270 20.67 23.91 2.21
CA PRO A 270 20.25 22.69 2.92
C PRO A 270 18.80 22.33 2.59
N SER A 271 18.47 21.04 2.72
CA SER A 271 17.10 20.55 2.59
C SER A 271 16.12 21.39 3.45
N PRO A 272 14.99 21.84 2.87
CA PRO A 272 14.00 22.63 3.59
C PRO A 272 13.25 21.80 4.65
N TRP A 273 13.42 20.48 4.65
CA TRP A 273 12.72 19.55 5.53
C TRP A 273 13.39 19.36 6.88
N ASN A 274 14.57 19.94 7.12
CA ASN A 274 15.26 19.83 8.39
C ASN A 274 14.52 20.59 9.51
N TRP A 275 14.34 19.96 10.67
CA TRP A 275 13.60 20.55 11.79
C TRP A 275 14.43 21.57 12.57
N GLY A 276 15.77 21.50 12.51
CA GLY A 276 16.67 22.43 13.20
C GLY A 276 16.64 22.38 14.74
N THR A 277 15.66 21.68 15.34
CA THR A 277 15.49 21.48 16.78
C THR A 277 15.00 20.07 17.07
N PRO A 278 15.27 19.51 18.27
CA PRO A 278 14.69 18.24 18.69
C PRO A 278 13.16 18.30 18.62
N SER A 279 12.56 17.19 18.20
CA SER A 279 11.11 17.02 18.22
C SER A 279 10.52 17.37 19.58
N ARG A 280 9.41 18.09 19.55
CA ARG A 280 8.65 18.51 20.72
C ARG A 280 7.63 17.47 21.11
N PHE A 281 6.94 16.85 20.16
CA PHE A 281 5.83 15.94 20.41
C PHE A 281 5.74 14.70 19.50
N LEU A 282 6.37 14.69 18.33
CA LEU A 282 6.19 13.60 17.37
C LEU A 282 6.54 12.18 17.87
N PRO A 283 7.63 11.94 18.64
CA PRO A 283 7.91 10.63 19.23
C PRO A 283 6.82 10.08 20.13
N ALA A 284 5.90 10.92 20.62
CA ALA A 284 4.74 10.49 21.41
C ALA A 284 3.48 10.25 20.56
N MET A 285 3.55 10.53 19.25
CA MET A 285 2.43 10.48 18.31
C MET A 285 2.60 9.46 17.18
N ILE A 286 3.83 9.03 16.89
CA ILE A 286 4.14 8.02 15.87
C ILE A 286 4.34 6.64 16.49
N ASN A 287 4.18 5.60 15.68
CA ASN A 287 4.58 4.26 16.11
C ASN A 287 6.10 4.16 16.21
N GLU A 288 6.59 3.50 17.26
CA GLU A 288 8.04 3.26 17.45
C GLU A 288 8.66 2.49 16.27
N ALA A 289 7.88 1.62 15.61
CA ALA A 289 8.34 0.88 14.43
C ALA A 289 8.59 1.78 13.20
N ASP A 290 7.97 2.97 13.16
CA ASP A 290 7.99 3.86 12.00
C ASP A 290 8.98 5.02 12.17
N GLU A 291 9.66 5.11 13.32
CA GLU A 291 10.59 6.21 13.66
C GLU A 291 11.68 6.42 12.58
N ALA A 292 12.02 5.36 11.84
CA ALA A 292 12.99 5.42 10.74
C ALA A 292 12.54 6.36 9.60
N TRP A 293 11.26 6.41 9.25
CA TRP A 293 10.78 7.19 8.09
C TRP A 293 9.81 8.29 8.48
N ALA A 294 9.08 8.15 9.59
CA ALA A 294 8.05 9.07 10.06
C ALA A 294 8.58 10.41 10.61
N LEU A 295 9.90 10.65 10.53
CA LEU A 295 10.52 11.93 10.89
C LEU A 295 11.02 12.70 9.65
N ASP A 296 10.95 12.11 8.46
CA ASP A 296 11.37 12.71 7.20
C ASP A 296 10.13 13.01 6.33
N ILE A 297 9.92 14.30 6.01
CA ILE A 297 8.73 14.74 5.27
C ILE A 297 8.67 14.09 3.87
N PRO A 298 9.75 14.10 3.07
CA PRO A 298 9.79 13.35 1.83
C PRO A 298 9.49 11.87 1.96
N SER A 299 10.01 11.19 2.98
CA SER A 299 9.67 9.78 3.22
C SER A 299 8.15 9.62 3.46
N ILE A 300 7.56 10.44 4.33
CA ILE A 300 6.12 10.42 4.60
C ILE A 300 5.29 10.67 3.36
N ILE A 301 5.61 11.72 2.59
CA ILE A 301 4.85 12.06 1.39
C ILE A 301 4.93 10.93 0.36
N MET A 302 6.06 10.23 0.25
CA MET A 302 6.16 9.05 -0.62
C MET A 302 5.31 7.89 -0.10
N HIS A 303 5.26 7.65 1.22
CA HIS A 303 4.31 6.70 1.80
C HIS A 303 2.86 7.09 1.52
N ASP A 304 2.51 8.37 1.65
CA ASP A 304 1.17 8.87 1.36
C ASP A 304 0.83 8.66 -0.12
N LEU A 305 1.73 8.96 -1.05
CA LEU A 305 1.54 8.63 -2.47
C LEU A 305 1.32 7.12 -2.67
N GLY A 306 2.01 6.27 -1.90
CA GLY A 306 1.75 4.83 -1.87
C GLY A 306 0.30 4.46 -1.56
N GLY A 307 -0.36 5.19 -0.65
CA GLY A 307 -1.79 5.02 -0.34
C GLY A 307 -2.76 5.65 -1.35
N HIS A 308 -2.27 6.49 -2.27
CA HIS A 308 -3.08 7.35 -3.14
C HIS A 308 -2.74 7.18 -4.63
N PRO A 309 -3.22 6.12 -5.30
CA PRO A 309 -2.88 5.80 -6.69
C PRO A 309 -3.01 6.94 -7.71
N TYR A 310 -4.10 7.71 -7.67
CA TYR A 310 -4.29 8.82 -8.61
C TYR A 310 -3.31 9.94 -8.34
N ALA A 311 -3.03 10.26 -7.07
CA ALA A 311 -2.03 11.24 -6.71
C ALA A 311 -0.62 10.80 -7.13
N SER A 312 -0.26 9.54 -6.85
CA SER A 312 1.04 8.98 -7.24
C SER A 312 1.25 8.98 -8.76
N TYR A 313 0.23 8.54 -9.51
CA TYR A 313 0.26 8.57 -10.96
C TYR A 313 0.38 9.99 -11.51
N GLU A 314 -0.46 10.94 -11.07
CA GLU A 314 -0.40 12.33 -11.55
C GLU A 314 0.91 13.00 -11.16
N PHE A 315 1.47 12.69 -9.99
CA PHE A 315 2.76 13.18 -9.55
C PHE A 315 3.88 12.74 -10.49
N PHE A 316 4.05 11.44 -10.74
CA PHE A 316 5.14 10.94 -11.57
C PHE A 316 4.94 11.15 -13.08
N SER A 317 3.69 11.18 -13.56
CA SER A 317 3.40 11.47 -14.97
C SER A 317 3.37 12.96 -15.30
N GLY A 318 3.24 13.84 -14.30
CA GLY A 318 3.21 15.28 -14.46
C GLY A 318 4.57 15.90 -14.77
N ASP A 319 5.67 15.27 -14.33
CA ASP A 319 7.04 15.65 -14.66
C ASP A 319 7.93 14.42 -14.76
N ASP A 320 8.46 14.18 -15.96
CA ASP A 320 9.36 13.07 -16.25
C ASP A 320 10.59 13.06 -15.34
N GLY A 321 11.06 14.19 -14.80
CA GLY A 321 12.23 14.26 -13.92
C GLY A 321 12.01 13.67 -12.52
N ARG A 322 10.76 13.57 -12.06
CA ARG A 322 10.43 13.19 -10.67
C ARG A 322 10.83 11.77 -10.33
N VAL A 323 10.62 10.83 -11.25
CA VAL A 323 11.02 9.43 -11.04
C VAL A 323 12.53 9.33 -10.85
N ASP A 324 13.32 9.90 -11.77
CA ASP A 324 14.78 9.81 -11.72
C ASP A 324 15.34 10.51 -10.47
N TYR A 325 14.72 11.62 -10.04
CA TYR A 325 15.14 12.37 -8.87
C TYR A 325 14.79 11.65 -7.56
N TRP A 326 13.50 11.38 -7.33
CA TRP A 326 13.03 10.83 -6.05
C TRP A 326 13.45 9.37 -5.84
N ALA A 327 13.40 8.55 -6.89
CA ALA A 327 13.89 7.18 -6.80
C ALA A 327 15.42 7.12 -6.83
N GLY A 328 16.07 7.81 -7.77
CA GLY A 328 17.49 7.60 -8.04
C GLY A 328 18.49 8.52 -7.34
N GLN A 329 18.09 9.73 -6.94
CA GLN A 329 19.04 10.78 -6.53
C GLN A 329 18.80 11.31 -5.11
N TYR A 330 17.55 11.38 -4.67
CA TYR A 330 17.23 11.93 -3.35
C TYR A 330 17.81 11.04 -2.23
N ALA A 331 18.41 11.69 -1.24
CA ALA A 331 18.99 11.02 -0.08
C ALA A 331 18.03 11.12 1.10
N TYR A 332 17.28 10.06 1.35
CA TYR A 332 16.39 9.95 2.50
C TYR A 332 17.20 9.88 3.81
N ASP A 333 16.78 10.61 4.85
CA ASP A 333 17.59 10.83 6.07
C ASP A 333 17.93 9.53 6.82
N SER A 334 17.04 8.54 6.80
CA SER A 334 17.27 7.19 7.34
C SER A 334 17.78 6.16 6.31
N GLY A 335 17.70 6.54 5.03
CA GLY A 335 17.86 5.65 3.89
C GLY A 335 16.70 4.66 3.71
N ASP A 336 15.54 4.89 4.32
CA ASP A 336 14.34 4.07 4.10
C ASP A 336 13.78 4.32 2.70
N LEU A 337 13.72 3.27 1.86
CA LEU A 337 13.21 3.34 0.50
C LEU A 337 11.79 2.77 0.36
N SER A 338 11.13 2.40 1.45
CA SER A 338 9.80 1.78 1.40
C SER A 338 8.73 2.73 0.90
N GLY A 339 8.77 4.01 1.29
CA GLY A 339 7.84 5.03 0.81
C GLY A 339 7.91 5.21 -0.72
N ILE A 340 9.10 5.37 -1.27
CA ILE A 340 9.26 5.56 -2.73
C ILE A 340 8.92 4.27 -3.51
N ALA A 341 9.24 3.09 -2.99
CA ALA A 341 8.81 1.83 -3.57
C ALA A 341 7.26 1.73 -3.60
N ALA A 342 6.59 2.09 -2.51
CA ALA A 342 5.14 2.11 -2.41
C ALA A 342 4.51 3.13 -3.37
N ALA A 343 5.09 4.33 -3.50
CA ALA A 343 4.64 5.33 -4.46
C ALA A 343 4.71 4.81 -5.91
N LEU A 344 5.85 4.22 -6.30
CA LEU A 344 6.04 3.64 -7.63
C LEU A 344 5.06 2.50 -7.93
N ASP A 345 4.81 1.61 -6.96
CA ASP A 345 3.81 0.55 -7.07
C ASP A 345 2.41 1.14 -7.27
N SER A 346 2.00 2.06 -6.39
CA SER A 346 0.70 2.72 -6.44
C SER A 346 0.45 3.50 -7.74
N ALA A 347 1.50 4.05 -8.35
CA ALA A 347 1.40 4.74 -9.64
C ALA A 347 1.30 3.79 -10.84
N SER A 348 1.77 2.55 -10.73
CA SER A 348 2.05 1.69 -11.90
C SER A 348 1.27 0.39 -11.96
N THR A 349 0.72 -0.12 -10.86
CA THR A 349 0.05 -1.43 -10.78
C THR A 349 -1.49 -1.40 -10.67
N PRO A 350 -2.18 -0.29 -10.30
CA PRO A 350 -3.63 -0.33 -10.19
C PRO A 350 -4.33 -0.66 -11.52
N PRO A 351 -5.22 -1.68 -11.55
CA PRO A 351 -5.80 -2.17 -12.80
C PRO A 351 -6.60 -1.14 -13.62
N TYR A 352 -7.14 -0.11 -12.97
CA TYR A 352 -7.87 0.95 -13.66
C TYR A 352 -6.94 1.99 -14.28
N LEU A 353 -5.80 2.31 -13.65
CA LEU A 353 -4.76 3.17 -14.22
C LEU A 353 -4.10 2.48 -15.41
N MET A 354 -3.68 1.21 -15.25
CA MET A 354 -3.09 0.45 -16.36
C MET A 354 -4.01 0.33 -17.58
N ARG A 355 -5.32 0.33 -17.38
CA ARG A 355 -6.30 0.30 -18.49
C ARG A 355 -6.42 1.65 -19.20
N ALA A 356 -6.31 2.75 -18.45
CA ALA A 356 -6.49 4.10 -18.96
C ALA A 356 -5.19 4.73 -19.51
N HIS A 357 -4.05 4.38 -18.90
CA HIS A 357 -2.73 5.03 -19.03
C HIS A 357 -1.61 3.98 -19.13
N LYS A 358 -1.80 2.98 -19.98
CA LYS A 358 -0.96 1.77 -20.02
C LYS A 358 0.53 2.09 -20.21
N GLN A 359 0.84 2.97 -21.16
CA GLN A 359 2.21 3.33 -21.49
C GLN A 359 2.87 4.09 -20.35
N GLU A 360 2.16 5.02 -19.74
CA GLU A 360 2.64 5.85 -18.64
C GLU A 360 2.88 5.01 -17.39
N THR A 361 1.96 4.11 -17.01
CA THR A 361 2.15 3.22 -15.86
C THR A 361 3.31 2.26 -16.06
N ALA A 362 3.49 1.72 -17.27
CA ALA A 362 4.62 0.85 -17.59
C ALA A 362 5.94 1.64 -17.58
N SER A 363 5.96 2.86 -18.11
CA SER A 363 7.14 3.73 -18.09
C SER A 363 7.56 4.07 -16.65
N ILE A 364 6.60 4.38 -15.77
CA ILE A 364 6.86 4.63 -14.35
C ILE A 364 7.46 3.39 -13.67
N ALA A 365 6.91 2.19 -13.91
CA ALA A 365 7.47 0.96 -13.37
C ALA A 365 8.92 0.72 -13.83
N ALA A 366 9.16 0.80 -15.14
CA ALA A 366 10.49 0.58 -15.71
C ALA A 366 11.52 1.60 -15.21
N ARG A 367 11.20 2.90 -15.31
CA ARG A 367 12.10 3.98 -14.87
C ARG A 367 12.30 3.97 -13.36
N GLY A 368 11.25 3.68 -12.60
CA GLY A 368 11.31 3.61 -11.14
C GLY A 368 12.24 2.53 -10.64
N LEU A 369 12.11 1.30 -11.17
CA LEU A 369 13.00 0.19 -10.78
C LEU A 369 14.44 0.43 -11.24
N GLU A 370 14.66 0.93 -12.46
CA GLU A 370 16.01 1.27 -12.95
C GLU A 370 16.64 2.39 -12.12
N ALA A 371 15.88 3.42 -11.73
CA ALA A 371 16.36 4.51 -10.90
C ALA A 371 16.68 4.04 -9.47
N LEU A 372 15.81 3.23 -8.85
CA LEU A 372 16.04 2.67 -7.52
C LEU A 372 17.28 1.78 -7.49
N THR A 373 17.40 0.85 -8.44
CA THR A 373 18.52 -0.10 -8.51
C THR A 373 19.83 0.57 -8.91
N GLY A 374 19.77 1.69 -9.62
CA GLY A 374 20.95 2.50 -9.96
C GLY A 374 21.55 3.27 -8.78
N ARG A 375 20.95 3.24 -7.59
CA ARG A 375 21.50 3.87 -6.39
C ARG A 375 22.64 3.02 -5.80
N ASP A 376 23.69 3.69 -5.33
CA ASP A 376 24.81 3.03 -4.65
C ASP A 376 24.41 2.39 -3.30
N ASP A 377 23.32 2.85 -2.68
CA ASP A 377 22.80 2.39 -1.40
C ASP A 377 21.61 1.41 -1.53
N PHE A 378 21.20 1.03 -2.74
CA PHE A 378 20.16 0.02 -2.96
C PHE A 378 20.76 -1.39 -2.98
N GLY A 379 20.02 -2.35 -2.41
CA GLY A 379 20.36 -3.76 -2.39
C GLY A 379 20.26 -4.34 -0.98
N VAL A 380 21.10 -5.31 -0.69
CA VAL A 380 20.97 -6.18 0.49
C VAL A 380 22.30 -6.43 1.18
N GLU A 381 23.41 -5.90 0.66
CA GLU A 381 24.70 -5.89 1.34
C GLU A 381 24.68 -5.03 2.61
N ARG A 382 25.72 -5.17 3.42
CA ARG A 382 25.90 -4.36 4.63
C ARG A 382 26.00 -2.87 4.24
N SER A 383 25.05 -2.07 4.71
CA SER A 383 24.84 -0.63 4.42
C SER A 383 23.91 -0.31 3.25
N GLN A 384 23.47 -1.31 2.50
CA GLN A 384 22.42 -1.15 1.50
C GLN A 384 21.01 -1.23 2.10
N ARG A 385 20.03 -0.79 1.32
CA ARG A 385 18.62 -0.52 1.65
C ARG A 385 17.70 -1.09 0.57
N GLY A 386 16.40 -1.20 0.85
CA GLY A 386 15.38 -1.61 -0.10
C GLY A 386 14.52 -2.79 0.37
N VAL A 387 14.99 -3.59 1.34
CA VAL A 387 14.24 -4.72 1.92
C VAL A 387 12.92 -4.25 2.54
N GLU A 388 12.92 -3.06 3.12
CA GLU A 388 11.74 -2.40 3.64
C GLU A 388 10.64 -2.15 2.58
N GLY A 389 11.01 -1.99 1.31
CA GLY A 389 10.10 -1.81 0.17
C GLY A 389 9.79 -3.09 -0.61
N ALA A 390 10.27 -4.26 -0.16
CA ALA A 390 10.25 -5.50 -0.93
C ALA A 390 8.86 -5.94 -1.41
N GLN A 391 7.80 -5.69 -0.64
CA GLN A 391 6.43 -6.05 -1.04
C GLN A 391 5.93 -5.22 -2.23
N SER A 392 6.22 -3.92 -2.25
CA SER A 392 5.85 -3.05 -3.38
C SER A 392 6.64 -3.41 -4.63
N LEU A 393 7.93 -3.71 -4.47
CA LEU A 393 8.77 -4.16 -5.57
C LEU A 393 8.29 -5.51 -6.15
N GLU A 394 7.94 -6.45 -5.27
CA GLU A 394 7.36 -7.74 -5.67
C GLU A 394 6.05 -7.56 -6.44
N HIS A 395 5.14 -6.72 -5.95
CA HIS A 395 3.86 -6.50 -6.60
C HIS A 395 4.00 -5.86 -7.99
N ILE A 396 4.99 -4.98 -8.19
CA ILE A 396 5.35 -4.47 -9.53
C ILE A 396 5.79 -5.63 -10.44
N LEU A 397 6.67 -6.51 -9.96
CA LEU A 397 7.13 -7.68 -10.74
C LEU A 397 6.00 -8.69 -11.02
N GLU A 398 5.11 -8.94 -10.06
CA GLU A 398 3.90 -9.75 -10.25
C GLU A 398 3.02 -9.16 -11.37
N THR A 399 2.78 -7.85 -11.29
CA THR A 399 1.94 -7.12 -12.25
C THR A 399 2.50 -7.20 -13.67
N TYR A 400 3.82 -7.10 -13.81
CA TYR A 400 4.52 -7.09 -15.10
C TYR A 400 5.30 -8.40 -15.36
N MET A 401 4.78 -9.53 -14.87
CA MET A 401 5.42 -10.85 -14.96
C MET A 401 5.83 -11.24 -16.38
N ASP A 402 5.02 -10.93 -17.40
CA ASP A 402 5.38 -11.22 -18.79
C ASP A 402 6.69 -10.51 -19.20
N SER A 403 6.91 -9.29 -18.73
CA SER A 403 8.13 -8.52 -19.03
C SER A 403 9.36 -9.04 -18.28
N LEU A 404 9.16 -9.53 -17.05
CA LEU A 404 10.20 -10.24 -16.30
C LEU A 404 10.64 -11.50 -17.05
N VAL A 405 9.67 -12.31 -17.49
CA VAL A 405 9.94 -13.56 -18.24
C VAL A 405 10.66 -13.27 -19.56
N ASP A 406 10.17 -12.28 -20.32
CA ASP A 406 10.77 -11.90 -21.60
C ASP A 406 12.21 -11.40 -21.46
N THR A 407 12.49 -10.62 -20.41
CA THR A 407 13.84 -10.12 -20.11
C THR A 407 14.83 -11.27 -19.91
N TYR A 408 14.49 -12.25 -19.07
CA TYR A 408 15.38 -13.40 -18.81
C TYR A 408 15.42 -14.43 -19.95
N ALA A 409 14.39 -14.47 -20.81
CA ALA A 409 14.31 -15.41 -21.91
C ALA A 409 15.10 -14.96 -23.15
N ASP A 410 15.04 -13.67 -23.52
CA ASP A 410 15.57 -13.17 -24.81
C ASP A 410 16.48 -11.93 -24.67
N SER A 411 16.79 -11.48 -23.44
CA SER A 411 17.69 -10.36 -23.11
C SER A 411 17.58 -9.19 -24.11
N LEU A 412 16.39 -8.59 -24.21
CA LEU A 412 16.12 -7.55 -25.20
C LEU A 412 17.03 -6.34 -25.01
N SER A 413 17.54 -5.80 -26.13
CA SER A 413 18.26 -4.53 -26.11
C SER A 413 17.36 -3.40 -25.63
N ARG A 414 17.87 -2.56 -24.73
CA ARG A 414 17.18 -1.36 -24.23
C ARG A 414 16.45 -0.62 -25.35
N PRO A 415 15.14 -0.33 -25.21
CA PRO A 415 14.39 0.45 -26.17
C PRO A 415 15.08 1.78 -26.48
N GLY A 416 15.06 2.20 -27.74
CA GLY A 416 15.65 3.47 -28.15
C GLY A 416 14.73 4.64 -27.79
N GLY A 417 15.14 5.49 -26.85
CA GLY A 417 14.35 6.64 -26.39
C GLY A 417 14.56 6.92 -24.89
N SER A 418 13.82 7.88 -24.35
CA SER A 418 13.66 8.06 -22.89
C SER A 418 12.64 7.09 -22.30
N ASP A 419 11.65 6.68 -23.10
CA ASP A 419 10.61 5.75 -22.70
C ASP A 419 11.15 4.32 -22.70
N LEU A 420 11.03 3.65 -21.56
CA LEU A 420 11.47 2.26 -21.35
C LEU A 420 10.33 1.27 -21.56
N THR A 421 9.53 1.45 -22.62
CA THR A 421 8.42 0.55 -22.95
C THR A 421 8.58 -0.07 -24.35
N TYR A 422 7.98 -1.24 -24.57
CA TYR A 422 8.03 -1.96 -25.84
C TYR A 422 6.80 -2.85 -26.08
N ASP A 423 6.61 -3.29 -27.32
CA ASP A 423 5.62 -4.31 -27.66
C ASP A 423 6.20 -5.71 -27.42
N LEU A 424 5.78 -6.35 -26.33
CA LEU A 424 6.17 -7.71 -25.98
C LEU A 424 5.39 -8.72 -26.82
N THR A 425 6.05 -9.77 -27.31
CA THR A 425 5.36 -10.91 -27.94
C THR A 425 5.58 -12.18 -27.13
N THR A 426 4.52 -12.68 -26.49
CA THR A 426 4.61 -13.88 -25.65
C THR A 426 4.95 -15.11 -26.49
N ALA A 427 5.46 -16.16 -25.84
CA ALA A 427 5.72 -17.46 -26.45
C ALA A 427 4.49 -18.10 -27.14
N ALA A 428 3.28 -17.75 -26.69
CA ALA A 428 2.01 -18.16 -27.32
C ALA A 428 1.65 -17.34 -28.58
N GLY A 429 2.45 -16.34 -28.93
CA GLY A 429 2.27 -15.45 -30.09
C GLY A 429 1.31 -14.29 -29.84
N GLN A 430 1.05 -13.93 -28.57
CA GLN A 430 0.22 -12.78 -28.23
C GLN A 430 1.08 -11.53 -28.08
N THR A 431 0.70 -10.43 -28.72
CA THR A 431 1.40 -9.14 -28.55
C THR A 431 0.74 -8.34 -27.43
N ILE A 432 1.54 -7.95 -26.44
CA ILE A 432 1.20 -7.07 -25.34
C ILE A 432 1.89 -5.74 -25.61
N ALA A 433 1.12 -4.73 -26.02
CA ALA A 433 1.65 -3.40 -26.26
C ALA A 433 2.09 -2.72 -24.96
N ASP A 434 3.04 -1.78 -25.03
CA ASP A 434 3.41 -0.91 -23.91
C ASP A 434 3.83 -1.67 -22.62
N SER A 435 4.58 -2.76 -22.77
CA SER A 435 5.18 -3.49 -21.66
C SER A 435 6.43 -2.74 -21.14
N PRO A 436 6.69 -2.72 -19.82
CA PRO A 436 7.91 -2.13 -19.27
C PRO A 436 9.13 -2.97 -19.66
N TRP A 437 10.20 -2.30 -20.03
CA TRP A 437 11.52 -2.93 -20.20
C TRP A 437 12.29 -2.84 -18.89
N PHE A 438 12.82 -3.97 -18.45
CA PHE A 438 13.74 -4.06 -17.32
C PHE A 438 15.09 -4.56 -17.83
N SER A 439 16.18 -4.03 -17.30
CA SER A 439 17.48 -4.69 -17.46
C SER A 439 17.56 -5.92 -16.56
N GLU A 440 18.38 -6.91 -16.95
CA GLU A 440 18.69 -8.06 -16.09
C GLU A 440 19.29 -7.60 -14.76
N GLU A 441 20.17 -6.60 -14.77
CA GLU A 441 20.78 -6.03 -13.55
C GLU A 441 19.71 -5.46 -12.59
N THR A 442 18.73 -4.73 -13.11
CA THR A 442 17.61 -4.22 -12.31
C THR A 442 16.76 -5.36 -11.75
N LEU A 443 16.42 -6.38 -12.56
CA LEU A 443 15.67 -7.52 -12.07
C LEU A 443 16.44 -8.31 -11.01
N ASP A 444 17.74 -8.52 -11.20
CA ASP A 444 18.62 -9.21 -10.26
C ASP A 444 18.66 -8.51 -8.91
N ALA A 445 18.87 -7.19 -8.92
CA ALA A 445 18.91 -6.37 -7.71
C ALA A 445 17.57 -6.39 -6.96
N VAL A 446 16.44 -6.22 -7.68
CA VAL A 446 15.10 -6.24 -7.08
C VAL A 446 14.78 -7.62 -6.50
N LEU A 447 15.03 -8.70 -7.25
CA LEU A 447 14.78 -10.07 -6.77
C LEU A 447 15.68 -10.44 -5.59
N GLY A 448 16.91 -9.93 -5.56
CA GLY A 448 17.80 -10.04 -4.41
C GLY A 448 17.19 -9.43 -3.14
N VAL A 449 16.56 -8.27 -3.25
CA VAL A 449 15.80 -7.59 -2.18
C VAL A 449 14.54 -8.37 -1.78
N VAL A 450 13.71 -8.75 -2.76
CA VAL A 450 12.49 -9.54 -2.55
C VAL A 450 12.79 -10.84 -1.82
N GLY A 451 13.90 -11.51 -2.16
CA GLY A 451 14.34 -12.73 -1.51
C GLY A 451 14.64 -12.60 -0.02
N ARG A 452 14.91 -11.39 0.49
CA ARG A 452 15.19 -11.16 1.92
C ARG A 452 13.93 -10.96 2.75
N ASP A 453 12.83 -10.57 2.12
CA ASP A 453 11.54 -10.46 2.77
C ASP A 453 10.73 -11.75 2.64
N GLY A 454 10.36 -12.35 3.76
CA GLY A 454 9.68 -13.65 3.79
C GLY A 454 8.27 -13.61 3.22
N GLN A 455 7.57 -12.47 3.30
CA GLN A 455 6.25 -12.31 2.70
C GLN A 455 6.38 -12.14 1.18
N ALA A 456 7.21 -11.18 0.74
CA ALA A 456 7.44 -10.91 -0.67
C ALA A 456 7.99 -12.16 -1.40
N LEU A 457 8.91 -12.91 -0.80
CA LEU A 457 9.42 -14.16 -1.37
C LEU A 457 8.31 -15.20 -1.61
N ILE A 458 7.38 -15.36 -0.66
CA ILE A 458 6.25 -16.30 -0.78
C ILE A 458 5.23 -15.81 -1.83
N ASP A 459 4.93 -14.51 -1.83
CA ASP A 459 3.99 -13.91 -2.77
C ASP A 459 4.51 -14.02 -4.21
N LEU A 460 5.79 -13.69 -4.44
CA LEU A 460 6.44 -13.85 -5.74
C LEU A 460 6.41 -15.32 -6.20
N ARG A 461 6.72 -16.27 -5.31
CA ARG A 461 6.67 -17.70 -5.65
C ARG A 461 5.26 -18.14 -6.03
N THR A 462 4.25 -17.59 -5.35
CA THR A 462 2.84 -17.85 -5.65
C THR A 462 2.45 -17.28 -7.01
N ALA A 463 2.91 -16.07 -7.33
CA ALA A 463 2.71 -15.43 -8.62
C ALA A 463 3.36 -16.22 -9.76
N VAL A 464 4.64 -16.60 -9.62
CA VAL A 464 5.38 -17.41 -10.61
C VAL A 464 4.72 -18.76 -10.83
N ASN A 465 4.39 -19.51 -9.76
CA ASN A 465 3.67 -20.79 -9.87
C ASN A 465 2.36 -20.65 -10.65
N SER A 466 1.64 -19.55 -10.43
CA SER A 466 0.37 -19.27 -11.10
C SER A 466 0.57 -18.87 -12.57
N ALA A 467 1.61 -18.10 -12.87
CA ALA A 467 1.96 -17.68 -14.22
C ALA A 467 2.43 -18.86 -15.09
N GLU A 468 3.31 -19.72 -14.55
CA GLU A 468 3.76 -20.95 -15.21
C GLU A 468 2.57 -21.84 -15.62
N LEU A 469 1.61 -22.05 -14.71
CA LEU A 469 0.43 -22.86 -14.99
C LEU A 469 -0.45 -22.26 -16.10
N LYS A 470 -0.57 -20.93 -16.14
CA LYS A 470 -1.37 -20.20 -17.14
C LYS A 470 -0.66 -20.02 -18.48
N SER A 471 0.67 -20.20 -18.51
CA SER A 471 1.50 -20.00 -19.70
C SER A 471 1.21 -21.00 -20.83
N VAL A 472 0.56 -22.14 -20.52
CA VAL A 472 0.15 -23.18 -21.48
C VAL A 472 -1.37 -23.22 -21.63
N PRO A 473 -2.01 -22.21 -22.26
CA PRO A 473 -3.45 -22.20 -22.44
C PRO A 473 -3.93 -23.31 -23.40
N GLN A 474 -5.22 -23.66 -23.30
CA GLN A 474 -5.84 -24.63 -24.20
C GLN A 474 -5.72 -24.18 -25.67
N GLY A 475 -5.23 -25.07 -26.53
CA GLY A 475 -4.97 -24.77 -27.94
C GLY A 475 -3.52 -24.41 -28.27
N THR A 476 -2.65 -24.36 -27.26
CA THR A 476 -1.19 -24.30 -27.44
C THR A 476 -0.69 -25.47 -28.30
N THR A 477 0.24 -25.21 -29.20
CA THR A 477 0.86 -26.24 -30.06
C THR A 477 2.11 -26.82 -29.42
N ARG A 478 2.59 -27.99 -29.89
CA ARG A 478 3.86 -28.58 -29.41
C ARG A 478 5.08 -27.69 -29.69
N ASP A 479 5.07 -26.93 -30.79
CA ASP A 479 6.14 -25.99 -31.11
C ASP A 479 6.14 -24.81 -30.12
N GLN A 480 4.95 -24.27 -29.80
CA GLN A 480 4.81 -23.22 -28.77
C GLN A 480 5.19 -23.73 -27.37
N LEU A 481 4.82 -24.97 -27.03
CA LEU A 481 5.23 -25.58 -25.75
C LEU A 481 6.76 -25.64 -25.61
N THR A 482 7.48 -25.85 -26.71
CA THR A 482 8.96 -25.84 -26.69
C THR A 482 9.51 -24.46 -26.35
N VAL A 483 8.91 -23.39 -26.88
CA VAL A 483 9.31 -22.01 -26.57
C VAL A 483 9.00 -21.69 -25.11
N ILE A 484 7.75 -21.92 -24.68
CA ILE A 484 7.31 -21.72 -23.29
C ILE A 484 8.21 -22.44 -22.29
N ALA A 485 8.58 -23.69 -22.60
CA ALA A 485 9.44 -24.52 -21.74
C ALA A 485 10.85 -23.96 -21.59
N ASN A 486 11.40 -23.37 -22.65
CA ASN A 486 12.74 -22.78 -22.61
C ASN A 486 12.73 -21.42 -21.90
N ASP A 487 11.74 -20.56 -22.20
CA ASP A 487 11.64 -19.21 -21.64
C ASP A 487 11.46 -19.26 -20.11
N TRP A 488 10.55 -20.10 -19.63
CA TRP A 488 10.36 -20.31 -18.18
C TRP A 488 11.52 -21.07 -17.55
N GLY A 489 12.19 -21.97 -18.28
CA GLY A 489 13.41 -22.60 -17.82
C GLY A 489 14.53 -21.58 -17.55
N ALA A 490 14.74 -20.64 -18.47
CA ALA A 490 15.67 -19.53 -18.30
C ALA A 490 15.23 -18.61 -17.14
N THR A 491 13.94 -18.28 -17.06
CA THR A 491 13.38 -17.42 -16.01
C THR A 491 13.55 -18.01 -14.60
N GLU A 492 13.20 -19.29 -14.39
CA GLU A 492 13.38 -19.95 -13.08
C GLU A 492 14.86 -20.03 -12.67
N GLY A 493 15.75 -20.29 -13.63
CA GLY A 493 17.19 -20.28 -13.40
C GLY A 493 17.69 -18.90 -12.97
N SER A 494 17.23 -17.85 -13.64
CA SER A 494 17.60 -16.45 -13.35
C SER A 494 17.05 -15.96 -12.01
N ILE A 495 15.77 -16.22 -11.71
CA ILE A 495 15.17 -15.82 -10.42
C ILE A 495 15.90 -16.48 -9.25
N ALA A 496 16.14 -17.79 -9.34
CA ALA A 496 16.87 -18.51 -8.31
C ALA A 496 18.31 -18.00 -8.17
N ASN A 497 18.94 -17.61 -9.29
CA ASN A 497 20.23 -16.96 -9.29
C ASN A 497 20.17 -15.63 -8.51
N ALA A 498 19.33 -14.69 -8.95
CA ALA A 498 19.16 -13.36 -8.38
C ALA A 498 18.85 -13.35 -6.87
N ILE A 499 17.86 -14.13 -6.45
CA ILE A 499 17.49 -14.28 -5.02
C ILE A 499 18.69 -14.79 -4.21
N GLY A 500 19.39 -15.78 -4.76
CA GLY A 500 20.58 -16.31 -4.13
C GLY A 500 21.73 -15.31 -4.10
N THR A 501 21.95 -14.49 -5.13
CA THR A 501 23.15 -13.63 -5.24
C THR A 501 23.00 -12.30 -4.54
N GLY A 502 21.78 -11.87 -4.25
CA GLY A 502 21.49 -10.49 -3.86
C GLY A 502 22.47 -9.86 -2.86
N ALA A 503 22.97 -10.56 -1.82
CA ALA A 503 23.46 -9.91 -0.60
C ALA A 503 24.83 -10.24 0.01
N ILE A 504 25.63 -11.20 -0.47
CA ILE A 504 26.69 -11.76 0.42
C ILE A 504 27.98 -12.14 -0.31
N ASP A 505 29.08 -11.51 0.10
CA ASP A 505 30.50 -11.92 -0.09
C ASP A 505 30.82 -13.34 0.42
N ALA A 506 29.86 -14.05 1.03
CA ALA A 506 30.02 -15.38 1.61
C ALA A 506 29.08 -16.38 0.92
N GLU A 507 29.71 -17.20 0.08
CA GLU A 507 29.13 -18.28 -0.73
C GLU A 507 27.99 -19.03 0.00
N LYS A 508 28.22 -19.44 1.26
CA LYS A 508 27.30 -20.30 2.01
C LYS A 508 25.87 -19.77 2.16
N SER A 509 25.67 -18.47 2.40
CA SER A 509 24.34 -17.95 2.70
C SER A 509 23.53 -17.73 1.42
N ASN A 510 24.19 -17.53 0.29
CA ASN A 510 23.55 -17.39 -1.01
C ASN A 510 22.77 -18.65 -1.43
N ASP A 511 23.33 -19.82 -1.13
CA ASP A 511 22.69 -21.12 -1.37
C ASP A 511 21.41 -21.30 -0.55
N GLU A 512 21.30 -20.67 0.62
CA GLU A 512 20.15 -20.88 1.51
C GLU A 512 18.89 -20.16 0.98
N TYR A 513 19.04 -18.98 0.38
CA TYR A 513 17.90 -18.23 -0.20
C TYR A 513 17.49 -18.82 -1.55
N ALA A 514 18.44 -19.23 -2.38
CA ALA A 514 18.14 -19.95 -3.63
C ALA A 514 17.44 -21.29 -3.34
N GLN A 515 17.93 -22.06 -2.37
CA GLN A 515 17.26 -23.29 -1.95
C GLN A 515 15.87 -23.02 -1.38
N ALA A 516 15.69 -21.95 -0.59
CA ALA A 516 14.37 -21.58 -0.09
C ALA A 516 13.38 -21.28 -1.24
N TRP A 517 13.80 -20.57 -2.29
CA TRP A 517 12.99 -20.37 -3.50
C TRP A 517 12.55 -21.70 -4.13
N ILE A 518 13.46 -22.66 -4.21
CA ILE A 518 13.23 -23.99 -4.81
C ILE A 518 12.29 -24.84 -3.95
N ASP A 519 12.51 -24.85 -2.64
CA ASP A 519 11.68 -25.59 -1.67
C ASP A 519 10.24 -25.08 -1.68
N LEU A 520 10.03 -23.76 -1.80
CA LEU A 520 8.71 -23.15 -1.90
C LEU A 520 7.99 -23.51 -3.22
N ALA A 521 8.73 -23.75 -4.31
CA ALA A 521 8.16 -24.07 -5.62
C ALA A 521 7.39 -25.40 -5.67
N GLY A 522 7.69 -26.31 -4.73
CA GLY A 522 6.98 -27.58 -4.57
C GLY A 522 5.68 -27.47 -3.77
N LYS A 523 5.47 -26.40 -3.01
CA LYS A 523 4.36 -26.30 -2.06
C LYS A 523 3.07 -25.80 -2.73
N PRO A 524 1.89 -26.38 -2.43
CA PRO A 524 0.62 -25.90 -2.95
C PRO A 524 0.26 -24.52 -2.37
N ALA A 525 -0.55 -23.74 -3.09
CA ALA A 525 -0.95 -22.39 -2.68
C ALA A 525 -1.54 -22.32 -1.25
N SER A 526 -2.23 -23.37 -0.80
CA SER A 526 -2.77 -23.44 0.57
C SER A 526 -1.69 -23.58 1.65
N GLU A 527 -0.57 -24.22 1.33
CA GLU A 527 0.57 -24.38 2.23
C GLU A 527 1.43 -23.13 2.24
N LEU A 528 1.67 -22.50 1.08
CA LEU A 528 2.30 -21.18 0.98
C LEU A 528 1.54 -20.13 1.82
N ALA A 529 0.21 -20.08 1.68
CA ALA A 529 -0.65 -19.24 2.52
C ALA A 529 -0.64 -19.64 4.01
N GLY A 530 -0.31 -20.89 4.32
CA GLY A 530 -0.12 -21.38 5.68
C GLY A 530 1.19 -20.90 6.30
N LEU A 531 2.28 -20.94 5.54
CA LEU A 531 3.61 -20.45 5.95
C LEU A 531 3.57 -18.97 6.31
N VAL A 532 2.91 -18.15 5.49
CA VAL A 532 2.66 -16.73 5.80
C VAL A 532 2.04 -16.57 7.19
N LYS A 533 0.98 -17.32 7.50
CA LYS A 533 0.30 -17.24 8.80
C LYS A 533 1.14 -17.74 9.97
N THR A 534 2.05 -18.68 9.72
CA THR A 534 2.90 -19.29 10.76
C THR A 534 4.06 -18.38 11.15
N PHE A 535 4.64 -17.68 10.18
CA PHE A 535 5.86 -16.90 10.37
C PHE A 535 5.63 -15.39 10.46
N ALA A 536 4.47 -14.89 10.00
CA ALA A 536 4.09 -13.50 10.20
C ALA A 536 4.11 -13.14 11.70
N PRO A 537 4.82 -12.08 12.11
CA PRO A 537 4.81 -11.62 13.50
C PRO A 537 3.37 -11.30 13.98
N PRO A 538 3.04 -11.55 15.27
CA PRO A 538 1.73 -11.18 15.79
C PRO A 538 1.49 -9.67 15.65
N GLY A 539 0.46 -9.28 14.90
CA GLY A 539 0.10 -7.87 14.70
C GLY A 539 0.52 -7.26 13.37
N THR A 540 1.26 -7.98 12.50
CA THR A 540 1.51 -7.51 11.13
C THR A 540 0.26 -7.67 10.27
N THR A 541 -0.35 -6.55 9.89
CA THR A 541 -1.26 -6.48 8.75
C THR A 541 -0.48 -6.73 7.45
N LYS A 542 -1.18 -7.11 6.37
CA LYS A 542 -0.60 -7.13 5.02
C LYS A 542 0.10 -5.79 4.77
N GLY A 543 1.40 -5.79 4.46
CA GLY A 543 2.21 -4.57 4.33
C GLY A 543 3.53 -4.61 5.11
N ALA A 544 3.57 -5.23 6.28
CA ALA A 544 4.79 -5.30 7.08
C ALA A 544 5.56 -6.59 6.74
N GLY A 545 6.54 -6.45 5.86
CA GLY A 545 7.53 -7.48 5.58
C GLY A 545 8.23 -8.00 6.85
N TRP A 546 8.71 -9.25 6.83
CA TRP A 546 9.49 -9.83 7.91
C TRP A 546 10.71 -10.56 7.34
N ALA A 547 11.83 -10.50 8.06
CA ALA A 547 13.08 -11.13 7.61
C ALA A 547 12.90 -12.63 7.38
N SER A 548 13.19 -13.09 6.17
CA SER A 548 12.98 -14.48 5.73
C SER A 548 13.78 -15.54 6.50
N ASP A 549 14.75 -15.16 7.35
CA ASP A 549 15.58 -16.07 8.13
C ASP A 549 14.80 -17.14 8.91
N ALA A 550 13.67 -16.78 9.52
CA ALA A 550 12.86 -17.73 10.29
C ALA A 550 12.21 -18.80 9.40
N LEU A 551 11.74 -18.40 8.21
CA LEU A 551 11.20 -19.30 7.20
C LEU A 551 12.28 -20.16 6.59
N ILE A 552 13.42 -19.57 6.22
CA ILE A 552 14.55 -20.31 5.68
C ILE A 552 14.95 -21.40 6.68
N ASN A 553 15.18 -21.05 7.95
CA ASN A 553 15.47 -21.99 9.03
C ASN A 553 14.43 -23.12 9.17
N HIS A 554 13.14 -22.82 8.96
CA HIS A 554 12.09 -23.83 8.96
C HIS A 554 12.20 -24.77 7.75
N LEU A 555 12.38 -24.22 6.54
CA LEU A 555 12.59 -25.00 5.32
C LEU A 555 13.83 -25.91 5.46
N GLN A 556 14.93 -25.43 6.06
CA GLN A 556 16.11 -26.27 6.34
C GLN A 556 15.78 -27.47 7.26
N GLN A 557 14.89 -27.26 8.25
CA GLN A 557 14.49 -28.31 9.19
C GLN A 557 13.54 -29.33 8.55
N GLU A 558 12.64 -28.90 7.66
CA GLU A 558 11.78 -29.81 6.91
C GLU A 558 12.59 -30.65 5.92
N ALA A 559 13.52 -30.02 5.20
CA ALA A 559 14.31 -30.65 4.17
C ALA A 559 15.63 -31.25 4.69
N SER A 560 15.66 -31.72 5.95
CA SER A 560 16.88 -32.13 6.67
C SER A 560 17.71 -33.27 6.04
N ASN A 561 17.26 -33.86 4.91
CA ASN A 561 18.03 -34.80 4.10
C ASN A 561 18.65 -34.15 2.84
N THR A 562 18.05 -33.09 2.30
CA THR A 562 18.52 -32.31 1.14
C THR A 562 19.53 -31.24 1.57
N TRP A 563 19.32 -30.64 2.75
CA TRP A 563 20.20 -29.62 3.32
C TRP A 563 21.40 -30.20 4.09
N ALA A 564 21.36 -31.49 4.47
CA ALA A 564 22.39 -32.12 5.31
C ALA A 564 23.59 -32.65 4.51
N SER A 565 24.64 -31.83 4.47
CA SER A 565 26.09 -32.12 4.31
C SER A 565 26.52 -33.51 3.81
N ASN A 566 26.95 -33.59 2.55
CA ASN A 566 28.04 -34.48 2.10
C ASN A 566 28.81 -33.90 0.89
N ALA A 567 28.77 -32.58 0.67
CA ALA A 567 29.56 -31.89 -0.34
C ALA A 567 30.74 -31.18 0.35
N ASP A 568 31.97 -31.57 0.04
CA ASP A 568 33.19 -30.97 0.57
C ASP A 568 33.57 -29.66 -0.17
N ALA A 569 32.83 -29.29 -1.23
CA ALA A 569 33.00 -28.08 -2.03
C ALA A 569 31.64 -27.41 -2.34
N GLU A 570 31.61 -26.08 -2.31
CA GLU A 570 30.42 -25.26 -2.58
C GLU A 570 29.82 -25.53 -3.97
N THR A 571 30.66 -25.73 -4.99
CA THR A 571 30.23 -26.06 -6.36
C THR A 571 29.37 -27.33 -6.43
N ASP A 572 29.70 -28.36 -5.64
CA ASP A 572 28.93 -29.62 -5.62
C ASP A 572 27.56 -29.41 -4.98
N ARG A 573 27.46 -28.49 -3.99
CA ARG A 573 26.18 -28.11 -3.39
C ARG A 573 25.30 -27.39 -4.42
N GLN A 574 25.87 -26.43 -5.14
CA GLN A 574 25.18 -25.66 -6.16
C GLN A 574 24.64 -26.53 -7.31
N GLU A 575 25.39 -27.54 -7.74
CA GLU A 575 24.91 -28.50 -8.76
C GLU A 575 23.68 -29.28 -8.27
N VAL A 576 23.63 -29.63 -6.98
CA VAL A 576 22.46 -30.31 -6.38
C VAL A 576 21.24 -29.38 -6.33
N ILE A 577 21.44 -28.13 -5.91
CA ILE A 577 20.39 -27.09 -5.86
C ILE A 577 19.82 -26.86 -7.28
N ALA A 578 20.69 -26.69 -8.27
CA ALA A 578 20.31 -26.51 -9.68
C ALA A 578 19.48 -27.69 -10.21
N ASP A 579 19.93 -28.92 -9.93
CA ASP A 579 19.25 -30.13 -10.39
C ASP A 579 17.88 -30.31 -9.72
N GLU A 580 17.72 -29.94 -8.45
CA GLU A 580 16.44 -29.96 -7.76
C GLU A 580 15.47 -28.90 -8.29
N ALA A 581 15.96 -27.67 -8.51
CA ALA A 581 15.20 -26.58 -9.11
C ALA A 581 14.66 -26.97 -10.50
N TYR A 582 15.55 -27.49 -11.35
CA TYR A 582 15.22 -27.96 -12.69
C TYR A 582 14.16 -29.08 -12.65
N ARG A 583 14.29 -30.06 -11.76
CA ARG A 583 13.30 -31.15 -11.61
C ARG A 583 11.95 -30.61 -11.14
N SER A 584 11.96 -29.70 -10.19
CA SER A 584 10.77 -29.04 -9.66
C SER A 584 10.01 -28.30 -10.76
N TYR A 585 10.72 -27.53 -11.58
CA TYR A 585 10.18 -26.85 -12.76
C TYR A 585 9.61 -27.83 -13.80
N MET A 586 10.40 -28.83 -14.19
CA MET A 586 10.00 -29.84 -15.17
C MET A 586 8.72 -30.57 -14.79
N ARG A 587 8.52 -30.85 -13.49
CA ARG A 587 7.30 -31.46 -12.96
C ARG A 587 6.09 -30.53 -13.11
N ARG A 588 6.21 -29.24 -12.77
CA ARG A 588 5.14 -28.25 -12.95
C ARG A 588 4.77 -28.07 -14.41
N LEU A 589 5.78 -27.95 -15.28
CA LEU A 589 5.57 -27.84 -16.72
C LEU A 589 4.89 -29.10 -17.29
N LEU A 590 5.27 -30.30 -16.83
CA LEU A 590 4.61 -31.54 -17.22
C LEU A 590 3.12 -31.54 -16.86
N TRP A 591 2.74 -31.05 -15.67
CA TRP A 591 1.35 -30.92 -15.25
C TRP A 591 0.58 -29.85 -16.05
N ALA A 592 1.23 -28.74 -16.40
CA ALA A 592 0.64 -27.71 -17.26
C ALA A 592 0.38 -28.26 -18.68
N ALA A 593 1.36 -28.95 -19.26
CA ALA A 593 1.23 -29.65 -20.54
C ALA A 593 0.13 -30.74 -20.50
N ASP A 594 0.01 -31.45 -19.38
CA ASP A 594 -1.03 -32.45 -19.15
C ASP A 594 -2.44 -31.85 -19.22
N THR A 595 -2.62 -30.73 -18.54
CA THR A 595 -3.89 -29.98 -18.51
C THR A 595 -4.25 -29.46 -19.90
N ALA A 596 -3.24 -29.10 -20.70
CA ALA A 596 -3.41 -28.65 -22.08
C ALA A 596 -3.58 -29.80 -23.10
N GLY A 597 -3.43 -31.07 -22.69
CA GLY A 597 -3.55 -32.22 -23.58
C GLY A 597 -2.33 -32.44 -24.49
N LEU A 598 -1.15 -31.96 -24.09
CA LEU A 598 0.05 -31.91 -24.93
C LEU A 598 1.04 -33.05 -24.67
N ASN A 599 0.85 -33.81 -23.60
CA ASN A 599 1.69 -34.96 -23.30
C ASN A 599 1.49 -36.06 -24.36
N GLY A 600 2.57 -36.77 -24.69
CA GLY A 600 2.61 -37.79 -25.73
C GLY A 600 1.55 -38.87 -25.56
N TYR A 601 1.30 -39.32 -24.33
CA TYR A 601 0.28 -40.32 -24.02
C TYR A 601 -1.16 -39.86 -24.27
N GLN A 602 -1.39 -38.55 -24.37
CA GLN A 602 -2.69 -37.94 -24.66
C GLN A 602 -2.94 -37.78 -26.17
N ASP A 603 -1.90 -37.94 -27.00
CA ASP A 603 -2.02 -37.90 -28.46
C ASP A 603 -2.52 -39.26 -28.99
N PRO A 604 -3.74 -39.34 -29.55
CA PRO A 604 -4.33 -40.60 -29.98
C PRO A 604 -3.58 -41.27 -31.14
N ASN A 605 -2.66 -40.56 -31.80
CA ASN A 605 -1.85 -41.08 -32.91
C ASN A 605 -0.42 -41.45 -32.50
N SER A 606 0.00 -41.17 -31.26
CA SER A 606 1.37 -41.36 -30.81
C SER A 606 1.69 -42.82 -30.44
N GLY A 607 0.66 -43.58 -30.05
CA GLY A 607 0.79 -44.94 -29.51
C GLY A 607 1.54 -45.01 -28.17
N GLN A 608 1.70 -43.88 -27.49
CA GLN A 608 2.34 -43.77 -26.17
C GLN A 608 1.30 -44.01 -25.07
N GLU A 609 1.71 -44.62 -23.96
CA GLU A 609 0.83 -44.94 -22.83
C GLU A 609 1.56 -44.69 -21.51
N LEU A 610 0.83 -44.24 -20.48
CA LEU A 610 1.39 -44.14 -19.14
C LEU A 610 1.74 -45.52 -18.57
N ASN A 611 2.88 -45.62 -17.89
CA ASN A 611 3.28 -46.85 -17.22
C ASN A 611 2.31 -47.16 -16.07
N SER A 612 1.57 -48.27 -16.18
CA SER A 612 0.58 -48.70 -15.19
C SER A 612 1.16 -49.05 -13.82
N ASP A 613 2.46 -49.36 -13.75
CA ASP A 613 3.15 -49.73 -12.51
C ASP A 613 3.83 -48.51 -11.85
N SER A 614 3.66 -47.31 -12.42
CA SER A 614 4.24 -46.06 -11.91
C SER A 614 3.43 -45.49 -10.75
N ILE A 615 4.09 -44.93 -9.73
CA ILE A 615 3.38 -44.22 -8.64
C ILE A 615 2.77 -42.90 -9.13
N THR A 616 3.26 -42.41 -10.28
CA THR A 616 2.82 -41.18 -10.95
C THR A 616 1.63 -41.40 -11.88
N SER A 617 1.16 -42.64 -12.04
CA SER A 617 0.02 -43.00 -12.87
C SER A 617 -1.17 -43.40 -12.00
N VAL A 618 -2.29 -42.69 -12.15
CA VAL A 618 -3.52 -42.98 -11.41
C VAL A 618 -4.50 -43.68 -12.33
N GLN A 619 -4.96 -44.87 -11.93
CA GLN A 619 -5.99 -45.61 -12.66
C GLN A 619 -7.38 -45.03 -12.39
N GLU A 620 -8.07 -44.65 -13.45
CA GLU A 620 -9.45 -44.18 -13.41
C GLU A 620 -10.44 -45.36 -13.32
N PRO A 621 -11.69 -45.14 -12.86
CA PRO A 621 -12.70 -46.18 -12.74
C PRO A 621 -13.04 -46.93 -14.03
N ASP A 622 -12.77 -46.32 -15.19
CA ASP A 622 -12.98 -46.91 -16.51
C ASP A 622 -11.78 -47.79 -16.98
N GLY A 623 -10.73 -47.89 -16.16
CA GLY A 623 -9.53 -48.67 -16.42
C GLY A 623 -8.44 -47.94 -17.20
N THR A 624 -8.67 -46.68 -17.59
CA THR A 624 -7.65 -45.81 -18.19
C THR A 624 -6.70 -45.26 -17.12
N TYR A 625 -5.56 -44.72 -17.55
CA TYR A 625 -4.58 -44.10 -16.65
C TYR A 625 -4.44 -42.62 -16.99
N ARG A 626 -4.31 -41.79 -15.95
CA ARG A 626 -3.94 -40.38 -16.04
C ARG A 626 -2.71 -40.08 -15.20
N LEU A 627 -2.08 -38.94 -15.45
CA LEU A 627 -1.02 -38.44 -14.61
C LEU A 627 -1.54 -38.11 -13.19
N ILE A 628 -0.71 -38.31 -12.18
CA ILE A 628 -0.96 -37.86 -10.80
C ILE A 628 -1.12 -36.33 -10.78
N THR A 629 -2.15 -35.85 -10.07
CA THR A 629 -2.36 -34.41 -9.90
C THR A 629 -1.39 -33.82 -8.86
N PRO A 630 -1.13 -32.50 -8.89
CA PRO A 630 -0.35 -31.84 -7.84
C PRO A 630 -0.89 -32.16 -6.42
N GLN A 631 -2.21 -32.16 -6.23
CA GLN A 631 -2.82 -32.44 -4.92
C GLN A 631 -2.69 -33.90 -4.47
N GLU A 632 -2.56 -34.83 -5.40
CA GLU A 632 -2.31 -36.25 -5.09
C GLU A 632 -0.82 -36.49 -4.82
N TYR A 633 0.06 -35.83 -5.57
CA TYR A 633 1.50 -35.85 -5.33
C TYR A 633 1.84 -35.35 -3.91
N GLU A 634 1.19 -34.28 -3.46
CA GLU A 634 1.41 -33.76 -2.10
C GLU A 634 0.98 -34.69 -0.97
N ARG A 635 0.12 -35.68 -1.25
CA ARG A 635 -0.32 -36.67 -0.25
C ARG A 635 0.62 -37.87 -0.16
N LEU A 636 1.62 -37.95 -1.03
CA LEU A 636 2.63 -39.00 -0.99
C LEU A 636 3.53 -38.84 0.25
N SER A 637 4.08 -39.95 0.73
CA SER A 637 5.14 -39.92 1.75
C SER A 637 6.43 -39.35 1.16
N ASP A 638 7.36 -38.86 1.99
CA ASP A 638 8.64 -38.31 1.49
C ASP A 638 9.44 -39.32 0.63
N GLU A 639 9.38 -40.62 0.98
CA GLU A 639 10.01 -41.70 0.22
C GLU A 639 9.32 -41.91 -1.15
N ASP A 640 7.99 -41.82 -1.17
CA ASP A 640 7.20 -41.92 -2.40
C ASP A 640 7.37 -40.67 -3.28
N LYS A 641 7.51 -39.47 -2.69
CA LYS A 641 7.79 -38.22 -3.40
C LYS A 641 9.14 -38.28 -4.12
N ALA A 642 10.20 -38.73 -3.45
CA ALA A 642 11.51 -38.90 -4.09
C ALA A 642 11.47 -39.88 -5.28
N THR A 643 10.68 -40.96 -5.16
CA THR A 643 10.46 -41.92 -6.25
C THR A 643 9.63 -41.29 -7.38
N ALA A 644 8.56 -40.58 -7.03
CA ALA A 644 7.68 -39.91 -7.97
C ALA A 644 8.43 -38.81 -8.76
N ASP A 645 9.31 -38.06 -8.12
CA ASP A 645 10.12 -37.01 -8.78
C ASP A 645 11.00 -37.57 -9.88
N THR A 646 11.68 -38.68 -9.60
CA THR A 646 12.51 -39.36 -10.62
C THR A 646 11.66 -39.87 -11.78
N GLN A 647 10.46 -40.39 -11.49
CA GLN A 647 9.54 -40.89 -12.52
C GLN A 647 8.89 -39.77 -13.34
N LEU A 648 8.51 -38.65 -12.71
CA LEU A 648 7.95 -37.47 -13.34
C LEU A 648 8.98 -36.78 -14.25
N GLU A 649 10.22 -36.64 -13.78
CA GLU A 649 11.31 -36.12 -14.61
C GLU A 649 11.57 -37.02 -15.83
N SER A 650 11.66 -38.34 -15.62
CA SER A 650 11.86 -39.29 -16.71
C SER A 650 10.70 -39.26 -17.71
N LEU A 651 9.46 -39.11 -17.23
CA LEU A 651 8.27 -38.99 -18.07
C LEU A 651 8.29 -37.67 -18.86
N ALA A 652 8.61 -36.56 -18.20
CA ALA A 652 8.71 -35.25 -18.83
C ALA A 652 9.69 -35.23 -20.00
N LYS A 653 10.81 -35.95 -19.88
CA LYS A 653 11.84 -36.11 -20.91
C LYS A 653 11.51 -37.15 -21.98
N SER A 654 10.53 -38.03 -21.76
CA SER A 654 10.21 -39.12 -22.69
C SER A 654 9.24 -38.68 -23.78
N ALA A 655 9.10 -39.53 -24.81
CA ALA A 655 8.07 -39.37 -25.83
C ALA A 655 6.65 -39.52 -25.30
N ASP A 656 6.45 -40.16 -24.13
CA ASP A 656 5.16 -40.30 -23.45
C ASP A 656 4.73 -38.99 -22.77
N GLY A 657 5.69 -38.16 -22.33
CA GLY A 657 5.44 -36.83 -21.76
C GLY A 657 5.64 -35.72 -22.79
N MET A 658 6.49 -34.74 -22.50
CA MET A 658 6.65 -33.55 -23.34
C MET A 658 7.56 -33.75 -24.55
N GLY A 659 8.29 -34.87 -24.62
CA GLY A 659 9.15 -35.21 -25.76
C GLY A 659 10.17 -34.13 -26.06
N THR A 660 10.24 -33.70 -27.32
CA THR A 660 11.22 -32.71 -27.79
C THR A 660 11.11 -31.33 -27.13
N ALA A 661 9.95 -30.98 -26.56
CA ALA A 661 9.77 -29.70 -25.87
C ALA A 661 10.64 -29.59 -24.59
N SER A 662 11.01 -30.72 -23.99
CA SER A 662 11.88 -30.78 -22.81
C SER A 662 13.38 -30.71 -23.10
N ALA A 663 13.78 -30.84 -24.38
CA ALA A 663 15.16 -31.20 -24.74
C ALA A 663 16.20 -30.15 -24.37
N ASN A 664 15.85 -28.86 -24.47
CA ASN A 664 16.78 -27.76 -24.24
C ASN A 664 16.55 -27.05 -22.89
N VAL A 665 15.49 -27.39 -22.17
CA VAL A 665 15.09 -26.72 -20.93
C VAL A 665 16.23 -26.70 -19.91
N LYS A 666 16.92 -27.83 -19.72
CA LYS A 666 18.06 -27.89 -18.79
C LYS A 666 19.20 -26.97 -19.23
N THR A 667 19.44 -26.82 -20.53
CA THR A 667 20.48 -25.91 -21.03
C THR A 667 20.13 -24.45 -20.74
N HIS A 668 18.88 -24.04 -20.99
CA HIS A 668 18.42 -22.69 -20.70
C HIS A 668 18.41 -22.38 -19.20
N PHE A 669 17.94 -23.33 -18.38
CA PHE A 669 17.98 -23.23 -16.93
C PHE A 669 19.41 -23.14 -16.40
N ASP A 670 20.26 -24.10 -16.75
CA ASP A 670 21.64 -24.16 -16.26
C ASP A 670 22.44 -22.94 -16.74
N GLN A 671 22.20 -22.44 -17.96
CA GLN A 671 22.87 -21.24 -18.44
C GLN A 671 22.60 -20.06 -17.50
N GLN A 672 21.34 -19.78 -17.18
CA GLN A 672 20.98 -18.64 -16.33
C GLN A 672 21.29 -18.87 -14.85
N PHE A 673 21.18 -20.11 -14.37
CA PHE A 673 21.48 -20.44 -12.97
C PHE A 673 22.98 -20.48 -12.69
N GLN A 674 23.80 -20.97 -13.65
CA GLN A 674 25.23 -21.22 -13.49
C GLN A 674 26.14 -20.11 -14.05
N GLU A 675 25.63 -19.15 -14.83
CA GLU A 675 26.39 -17.93 -15.23
C GLU A 675 26.94 -17.15 -14.01
N ARG A 676 26.40 -17.47 -12.83
CA ARG A 676 26.84 -17.14 -11.48
C ARG A 676 28.31 -17.42 -11.11
N TYR A 677 29.07 -18.28 -11.82
CA TYR A 677 30.39 -18.74 -11.32
C TYR A 677 31.58 -18.66 -12.29
N SER A 678 31.45 -17.95 -13.42
CA SER A 678 32.56 -17.74 -14.37
C SER A 678 33.14 -16.33 -14.37
#